data_AF-A0A7V9ST89-F1
#
_entry.id   AF-A0A7V9ST89-F1
#
_cell.length_a   1.000
_cell.length_b   1.000
_cell.length_c   1.000
_cell.angle_alpha   90.00
_cell.angle_beta   90.00
_cell.angle_gamma   90.00
#
_symmetry.space_group_name_H-M   'P 1'
#
loop_
_entity.id
_entity.type
_entity.pdbx_description
1 polymer ?
#
loop_
_entity_poly.entity_id
_entity_poly.type
_entity_poly.pdbx_seq_one_letter_code
_entity_poly.pdbx_strand_id
1 'polypeptide(L)'
;MKFKFNIQGSLFIFLFIFCLSKLSASKLENGFKALSIYDYFKAKKLFAANFKSKNDPYSSYGMAVIYSRNDNPFFNLDSASKYISLSYNLFFIKNQSKVFFQFKIDGVHILQLVDSVAAKGFEKLKKEISINKCNSFLKQNYLANKNLLNEVVYLRDELEYNETVNYNDSRQTKEFVITHPQSAFVQEALLLIDRQIFDESTKDNTDRAYISFIKINPKNILLNSAYEKLFSIYKQNSDVAGLKTFVSNYPKAPQNLEAWKLLFALTVKSFSNSELEKFLEENPNFPLKNSILKELELNNLVLYPYQKEDLFGFVDASAKIIIQPVFDAVSGFSEGLSVVSRNDSVFFINKEDTNPFDQYFVDAYSFNNGIAPVKYGKQWSFINRQGQIISQVYDEINEISDNFYTVKLNGKFGALNNFGQVILEPKFEELGDFKNGFAYYRSENKSGFVSKEGYVHKPEFDWLSDFSTDKIAIVKIGNSYGLINAGGKIILDTKYDQVIKANNGIYIVVLNNLYGFYNSYGCFLSAVAYDFAKEKPADFYTNGQVFKLVKKNQQALMDVNGRTSIDFGVYDEINFASNGLIRVKNKNKYGFVDRKLNLVIPYKYSKASDFKDSCALVQLKDKFFLINLKGKEIYSSIAEIQKISPHYYLVHNESELLVNFKGELVFSDISNIQPINSKILLITLNNGSIKLLHD
;
A
#
# COMPACT_ATOMS: atom_id res chain seq x y z
N MET A 1 -6.39 -19.84 -87.85
CA MET A 1 -5.17 -19.43 -87.12
C MET A 1 -3.88 -20.03 -87.67
N LYS A 2 -3.53 -19.88 -88.95
CA LYS A 2 -2.37 -20.55 -89.58
C LYS A 2 -1.05 -20.06 -88.95
N PHE A 3 -0.08 -20.96 -88.74
CA PHE A 3 1.29 -20.77 -89.25
C PHE A 3 1.99 -22.13 -89.42
N LYS A 4 2.32 -22.44 -90.68
CA LYS A 4 3.24 -23.49 -91.13
C LYS A 4 4.66 -22.93 -91.07
N PHE A 5 5.63 -23.76 -90.70
CA PHE A 5 6.94 -23.74 -91.34
C PHE A 5 7.23 -25.14 -91.89
N ASN A 6 7.75 -25.14 -93.11
CA ASN A 6 8.09 -26.26 -93.98
C ASN A 6 9.54 -26.01 -94.47
N ILE A 7 10.18 -27.04 -95.05
CA ILE A 7 11.45 -27.11 -95.84
C ILE A 7 12.28 -28.29 -95.29
N GLN A 8 12.23 -29.48 -95.91
CA GLN A 8 13.06 -29.98 -97.04
C GLN A 8 14.56 -30.02 -96.66
N GLY A 9 15.36 -31.05 -96.90
CA GLY A 9 15.25 -32.30 -97.65
C GLY A 9 16.69 -32.74 -97.96
N SER A 10 16.99 -34.04 -97.97
CA SER A 10 18.02 -34.63 -98.84
C SER A 10 17.95 -36.15 -98.81
N LEU A 11 17.57 -36.68 -99.97
CA LEU A 11 17.94 -37.97 -100.52
C LEU A 11 19.44 -38.23 -100.30
N PHE A 12 19.84 -39.44 -99.90
CA PHE A 12 21.01 -40.09 -100.48
C PHE A 12 20.89 -41.62 -100.33
N ILE A 13 20.68 -42.26 -101.47
CA ILE A 13 20.99 -43.66 -101.72
C ILE A 13 22.52 -43.76 -101.80
N PHE A 14 23.16 -44.68 -101.09
CA PHE A 14 24.32 -45.37 -101.64
C PHE A 14 24.42 -46.80 -101.11
N LEU A 15 24.56 -47.69 -102.08
CA LEU A 15 24.75 -49.13 -101.99
C LEU A 15 26.16 -49.48 -101.49
N PHE A 16 26.22 -50.52 -100.66
CA PHE A 16 27.13 -51.68 -100.71
C PHE A 16 28.67 -51.47 -100.71
N ILE A 17 29.35 -51.98 -99.68
CA ILE A 17 30.22 -53.20 -99.72
C ILE A 17 31.08 -53.32 -98.45
N PHE A 18 30.97 -54.51 -97.84
CA PHE A 18 31.91 -55.22 -96.96
C PHE A 18 32.72 -54.44 -95.91
N CYS A 19 32.43 -54.71 -94.64
CA CYS A 19 33.33 -55.62 -93.91
C CYS A 19 32.61 -56.27 -92.73
N LEU A 20 32.81 -57.59 -92.62
CA LEU A 20 32.38 -58.43 -91.53
C LEU A 20 32.86 -57.85 -90.20
N SER A 21 31.92 -57.34 -89.42
CA SER A 21 31.86 -57.69 -88.00
C SER A 21 30.39 -57.74 -87.60
N LYS A 22 29.85 -58.96 -87.52
CA LYS A 22 28.84 -59.24 -86.49
C LYS A 22 29.52 -59.00 -85.14
N LEU A 23 29.67 -57.73 -84.75
CA LEU A 23 29.70 -57.40 -83.33
C LEU A 23 28.32 -57.81 -82.83
N SER A 24 28.27 -58.95 -82.15
CA SER A 24 27.11 -59.32 -81.36
C SER A 24 26.71 -58.09 -80.56
N ALA A 25 25.56 -57.49 -80.88
CA ALA A 25 25.03 -56.36 -80.12
C ALA A 25 25.15 -56.72 -78.64
N SER A 26 25.88 -55.89 -77.89
CA SER A 26 26.21 -56.24 -76.50
C SER A 26 24.91 -56.46 -75.73
N LYS A 27 24.92 -57.33 -74.70
CA LYS A 27 23.72 -57.62 -73.90
C LYS A 27 23.01 -56.33 -73.44
N LEU A 28 23.79 -55.27 -73.20
CA LEU A 28 23.32 -53.92 -72.90
C LEU A 28 22.51 -53.26 -74.03
N GLU A 29 23.01 -53.28 -75.26
CA GLU A 29 22.37 -52.67 -76.44
C GLU A 29 21.04 -53.37 -76.76
N ASN A 30 21.01 -54.70 -76.70
CA ASN A 30 19.79 -55.48 -76.85
C ASN A 30 18.80 -55.22 -75.70
N GLY A 31 19.29 -54.92 -74.51
CA GLY A 31 18.47 -54.51 -73.36
C GLY A 31 17.73 -53.21 -73.63
N PHE A 32 18.42 -52.18 -74.12
CA PHE A 32 17.78 -50.90 -74.47
C PHE A 32 16.86 -50.98 -75.70
N LYS A 33 17.19 -51.81 -76.70
CA LYS A 33 16.28 -52.10 -77.84
C LYS A 33 15.00 -52.78 -77.38
N ALA A 34 15.08 -53.73 -76.44
CA ALA A 34 13.90 -54.36 -75.85
C ALA A 34 13.10 -53.35 -75.02
N LEU A 35 13.77 -52.47 -74.27
CA LEU A 35 13.14 -51.41 -73.49
C LEU A 35 12.39 -50.40 -74.38
N SER A 36 12.94 -50.03 -75.55
CA SER A 36 12.31 -49.06 -76.46
C SER A 36 11.04 -49.57 -77.14
N ILE A 37 10.83 -50.89 -77.19
CA ILE A 37 9.62 -51.53 -77.71
C ILE A 37 8.73 -52.09 -76.60
N TYR A 38 8.95 -51.68 -75.34
CA TYR A 38 8.16 -52.10 -74.17
C TYR A 38 8.23 -53.60 -73.81
N ASP A 39 9.27 -54.33 -74.28
CA ASP A 39 9.53 -55.71 -73.86
C ASP A 39 10.34 -55.73 -72.55
N TYR A 40 9.64 -55.42 -71.46
CA TYR A 40 10.23 -55.27 -70.13
C TYR A 40 10.85 -56.54 -69.55
N PHE A 41 10.28 -57.71 -69.85
CA PHE A 41 10.79 -59.00 -69.37
C PHE A 41 12.15 -59.30 -70.00
N LYS A 42 12.27 -59.12 -71.32
CA LYS A 42 13.53 -59.29 -72.03
C LYS A 42 14.55 -58.24 -71.65
N ALA A 43 14.14 -56.97 -71.56
CA ALA A 43 15.01 -55.87 -71.14
C ALA A 43 15.59 -56.11 -69.73
N LYS A 44 14.75 -56.46 -68.75
CA LYS A 44 15.16 -56.75 -67.37
C LYS A 44 16.15 -57.92 -67.30
N LYS A 45 15.87 -59.02 -68.02
CA LYS A 45 16.77 -60.20 -68.08
C LYS A 45 18.14 -59.82 -68.67
N LEU A 46 18.15 -59.01 -69.72
CA LEU A 46 19.38 -58.58 -70.40
C LEU A 46 20.20 -57.61 -69.55
N PHE A 47 19.57 -56.62 -68.91
CA PHE A 47 20.27 -55.72 -67.99
C PHE A 47 20.80 -56.44 -66.75
N ALA A 48 20.02 -57.33 -66.13
CA ALA A 48 20.48 -58.13 -64.99
C ALA A 48 21.68 -59.02 -65.34
N ALA A 49 21.63 -59.70 -66.49
CA ALA A 49 22.72 -60.55 -66.96
C ALA A 49 23.98 -59.74 -67.33
N ASN A 50 23.82 -58.56 -67.93
CA ASN A 50 24.94 -57.68 -68.27
C ASN A 50 25.58 -57.07 -67.01
N PHE A 51 24.74 -56.58 -66.08
CA PHE A 51 25.17 -56.04 -64.80
C PHE A 51 26.00 -57.05 -63.99
N LYS A 52 25.53 -58.31 -63.88
CA LYS A 52 26.27 -59.40 -63.19
C LYS A 52 27.66 -59.65 -63.78
N SER A 53 27.83 -59.41 -65.09
CA SER A 53 29.09 -59.67 -65.80
C SER A 53 30.05 -58.47 -65.88
N LYS A 54 29.54 -57.24 -65.91
CA LYS A 54 30.33 -56.04 -66.24
C LYS A 54 30.24 -54.91 -65.22
N ASN A 55 29.29 -54.97 -64.29
CA ASN A 55 29.06 -53.96 -63.26
C ASN A 55 29.02 -52.52 -63.83
N ASP A 56 28.29 -52.33 -64.94
CA ASP A 56 28.25 -51.07 -65.69
C ASP A 56 27.09 -50.16 -65.25
N PRO A 57 27.26 -48.81 -65.36
CA PRO A 57 26.23 -47.85 -64.95
C PRO A 57 24.95 -47.98 -65.80
N TYR A 58 25.08 -48.28 -67.09
CA TYR A 58 23.97 -48.27 -68.03
C TYR A 58 22.96 -49.41 -67.80
N SER A 59 23.41 -50.59 -67.40
CA SER A 59 22.49 -51.67 -67.00
C SER A 59 21.67 -51.28 -65.78
N SER A 60 22.29 -50.57 -64.83
CA SER A 60 21.59 -50.06 -63.64
C SER A 60 20.58 -48.96 -64.02
N TYR A 61 20.95 -48.05 -64.93
CA TYR A 61 20.03 -47.07 -65.51
C TYR A 61 18.84 -47.74 -66.19
N GLY A 62 19.07 -48.73 -67.06
CA GLY A 62 18.01 -49.47 -67.74
C GLY A 62 17.08 -50.20 -66.76
N MET A 63 17.64 -50.80 -65.69
CA MET A 63 16.84 -51.39 -64.61
C MET A 63 15.99 -50.32 -63.89
N ALA A 64 16.57 -49.16 -63.57
CA ALA A 64 15.84 -48.07 -62.94
C ALA A 64 14.68 -47.56 -63.81
N VAL A 65 14.86 -47.43 -65.13
CA VAL A 65 13.79 -47.07 -66.06
C VAL A 65 12.64 -48.08 -65.98
N ILE A 66 12.93 -49.38 -66.04
CA ILE A 66 11.91 -50.44 -65.93
C ILE A 66 11.12 -50.31 -64.62
N TYR A 67 11.82 -50.21 -63.48
CA TYR A 67 11.20 -50.11 -62.16
C TYR A 67 10.42 -48.80 -61.95
N SER A 68 10.77 -47.72 -62.65
CA SER A 68 10.15 -46.38 -62.50
C SER A 68 8.83 -46.19 -63.26
N ARG A 69 8.50 -47.11 -64.19
CA ARG A 69 7.33 -46.99 -65.05
C ARG A 69 6.19 -47.85 -64.52
N ASN A 70 5.00 -47.26 -64.42
CA ASN A 70 3.81 -47.88 -63.83
C ASN A 70 2.98 -48.71 -64.84
N ASP A 71 3.44 -48.81 -66.09
CA ASP A 71 2.82 -49.53 -67.19
C ASP A 71 3.35 -50.97 -67.34
N ASN A 72 4.06 -51.49 -66.33
CA ASN A 72 4.66 -52.82 -66.35
C ASN A 72 4.62 -53.48 -64.96
N PRO A 73 4.63 -54.83 -64.89
CA PRO A 73 4.46 -55.57 -63.64
C PRO A 73 5.67 -55.47 -62.69
N PHE A 74 6.77 -54.86 -63.12
CA PHE A 74 7.94 -54.65 -62.27
C PHE A 74 7.95 -53.29 -61.58
N PHE A 75 6.93 -52.43 -61.75
CA PHE A 75 6.90 -51.11 -61.13
C PHE A 75 7.17 -51.16 -59.62
N ASN A 76 8.26 -50.52 -59.19
CA ASN A 76 8.67 -50.46 -57.79
C ASN A 76 9.63 -49.29 -57.60
N LEU A 77 9.16 -48.21 -56.98
CA LEU A 77 9.93 -46.98 -56.84
C LEU A 77 11.19 -47.15 -55.98
N ASP A 78 11.15 -48.00 -54.95
CA ASP A 78 12.31 -48.27 -54.09
C ASP A 78 13.43 -48.96 -54.90
N SER A 79 13.05 -49.91 -55.75
CA SER A 79 13.96 -50.57 -56.69
C SER A 79 14.47 -49.58 -57.74
N ALA A 80 13.61 -48.71 -58.26
CA ALA A 80 14.01 -47.66 -59.19
C ALA A 80 15.06 -46.73 -58.57
N SER A 81 14.83 -46.26 -57.33
CA SER A 81 15.75 -45.41 -56.57
C SER A 81 17.07 -46.11 -56.31
N LYS A 82 17.04 -47.38 -55.89
CA LYS A 82 18.25 -48.18 -55.66
C LYS A 82 19.10 -48.32 -56.92
N TYR A 83 18.48 -48.68 -58.05
CA TYR A 83 19.20 -48.90 -59.30
C TYR A 83 19.68 -47.58 -59.93
N ILE A 84 18.96 -46.47 -59.77
CA ILE A 84 19.42 -45.18 -60.30
C ILE A 84 20.57 -44.61 -59.47
N SER A 85 20.53 -44.74 -58.15
CA SER A 85 21.66 -44.36 -57.28
C SER A 85 22.91 -45.20 -57.56
N LEU A 86 22.73 -46.50 -57.84
CA LEU A 86 23.82 -47.37 -58.28
C LEU A 86 24.38 -46.93 -59.63
N SER A 87 23.51 -46.60 -60.59
CA SER A 87 23.92 -46.04 -61.88
C SER A 87 24.74 -44.77 -61.72
N TYR A 88 24.28 -43.83 -60.89
CA TYR A 88 24.99 -42.59 -60.60
C TYR A 88 26.38 -42.85 -60.00
N ASN A 89 26.47 -43.69 -58.96
CA ASN A 89 27.74 -44.00 -58.31
C ASN A 89 28.73 -44.69 -59.28
N LEU A 90 28.25 -45.60 -60.11
CA LEU A 90 29.10 -46.27 -61.12
C LEU A 90 29.55 -45.31 -62.23
N PHE A 91 28.73 -44.33 -62.60
CA PHE A 91 29.03 -43.36 -63.65
C PHE A 91 30.00 -42.27 -63.16
N PHE A 92 29.63 -41.57 -62.09
CA PHE A 92 30.35 -40.38 -61.60
C PHE A 92 31.49 -40.71 -60.62
N ILE A 93 31.30 -41.69 -59.72
CA ILE A 93 32.31 -41.97 -58.67
C ILE A 93 33.41 -42.90 -59.19
N LYS A 94 33.07 -43.88 -60.05
CA LYS A 94 34.07 -44.79 -60.65
C LYS A 94 34.70 -44.27 -61.95
N ASN A 95 34.50 -42.99 -62.27
CA ASN A 95 35.08 -42.26 -63.41
C ASN A 95 34.94 -42.99 -64.76
N GLN A 96 33.74 -43.52 -65.05
CA GLN A 96 33.46 -44.18 -66.34
C GLN A 96 32.91 -43.16 -67.34
N SER A 97 33.82 -42.46 -68.04
CA SER A 97 33.50 -41.33 -68.93
C SER A 97 33.03 -41.70 -70.36
N LYS A 98 32.88 -42.99 -70.68
CA LYS A 98 32.48 -43.40 -72.04
C LYS A 98 30.97 -43.26 -72.22
N VAL A 99 30.53 -42.13 -72.75
CA VAL A 99 29.15 -41.92 -73.26
C VAL A 99 28.73 -43.11 -74.12
N PHE A 100 27.60 -43.74 -73.80
CA PHE A 100 27.04 -44.77 -74.65
C PHE A 100 26.38 -44.11 -75.86
N PHE A 101 27.21 -43.81 -76.88
CA PHE A 101 26.90 -43.00 -78.06
C PHE A 101 25.63 -43.40 -78.80
N GLN A 102 25.20 -44.66 -78.71
CA GLN A 102 24.04 -45.19 -79.43
C GLN A 102 22.69 -44.82 -78.80
N PHE A 103 22.63 -44.45 -77.51
CA PHE A 103 21.39 -44.07 -76.81
C PHE A 103 21.46 -42.73 -76.05
N LYS A 104 22.57 -41.99 -76.19
CA LYS A 104 22.79 -40.64 -75.62
C LYS A 104 22.53 -40.53 -74.10
N ILE A 105 22.76 -41.60 -73.33
CA ILE A 105 22.64 -41.55 -71.87
C ILE A 105 23.95 -40.98 -71.31
N ASP A 106 23.87 -39.77 -70.77
CA ASP A 106 24.97 -39.08 -70.09
C ASP A 106 24.60 -38.78 -68.63
N GLY A 107 25.47 -38.04 -67.94
CA GLY A 107 25.26 -37.66 -66.55
C GLY A 107 23.98 -36.85 -66.29
N VAL A 108 23.54 -36.03 -67.27
CA VAL A 108 22.33 -35.22 -67.16
C VAL A 108 21.09 -36.11 -67.20
N HIS A 109 21.06 -37.10 -68.09
CA HIS A 109 19.95 -38.05 -68.19
C HIS A 109 19.82 -38.92 -66.93
N ILE A 110 20.94 -39.34 -66.34
CA ILE A 110 20.94 -40.07 -65.06
C ILE A 110 20.31 -39.20 -63.96
N LEU A 111 20.74 -37.94 -63.82
CA LEU A 111 20.20 -37.02 -62.82
C LEU A 111 18.71 -36.69 -63.07
N GLN A 112 18.28 -36.49 -64.32
CA GLN A 112 16.88 -36.30 -64.66
C GLN A 112 16.01 -37.51 -64.24
N LEU A 113 16.52 -38.72 -64.40
CA LEU A 113 15.82 -39.92 -63.96
C LEU A 113 15.82 -40.06 -62.43
N VAL A 114 16.91 -39.66 -61.74
CA VAL A 114 16.93 -39.54 -60.26
C VAL A 114 15.79 -38.64 -59.80
N ASP A 115 15.70 -37.43 -60.36
CA ASP A 115 14.69 -36.44 -60.00
C ASP A 115 13.27 -36.92 -60.32
N SER A 116 13.08 -37.55 -61.48
CA SER A 116 11.77 -38.10 -61.87
C SER A 116 11.31 -39.25 -60.96
N VAL A 117 12.22 -40.15 -60.58
CA VAL A 117 11.93 -41.25 -59.65
C VAL A 117 11.61 -40.69 -58.27
N ALA A 118 12.41 -39.75 -57.77
CA ALA A 118 12.20 -39.10 -56.48
C ALA A 118 10.86 -38.34 -56.43
N ALA A 119 10.51 -37.58 -57.49
CA ALA A 119 9.23 -36.87 -57.58
C ALA A 119 8.03 -37.82 -57.49
N LYS A 120 8.05 -38.94 -58.22
CA LYS A 120 7.00 -39.97 -58.11
C LYS A 120 6.94 -40.61 -56.72
N GLY A 121 8.10 -40.83 -56.11
CA GLY A 121 8.19 -41.33 -54.73
C GLY A 121 7.64 -40.33 -53.72
N PHE A 122 7.83 -39.03 -53.95
CA PHE A 122 7.35 -37.97 -53.08
C PHE A 122 5.82 -37.84 -53.14
N GLU A 123 5.22 -37.93 -54.32
CA GLU A 123 3.76 -38.00 -54.48
C GLU A 123 3.15 -39.22 -53.75
N LYS A 124 3.89 -40.33 -53.69
CA LYS A 124 3.49 -41.50 -52.90
C LYS A 124 3.63 -41.24 -51.39
N LEU A 125 4.71 -40.59 -50.95
CA LEU A 125 4.94 -40.22 -49.54
C LEU A 125 3.83 -39.30 -49.02
N LYS A 126 3.42 -38.29 -49.80
CA LYS A 126 2.37 -37.32 -49.41
C LYS A 126 1.02 -37.96 -49.06
N LYS A 127 0.73 -39.17 -49.55
CA LYS A 127 -0.53 -39.86 -49.25
C LYS A 127 -0.60 -40.44 -47.85
N GLU A 128 0.55 -40.74 -47.24
CA GLU A 128 0.61 -41.39 -45.94
C GLU A 128 1.95 -41.08 -45.26
N ILE A 129 2.07 -39.85 -44.76
CA ILE A 129 3.31 -39.29 -44.23
C ILE A 129 3.60 -39.78 -42.80
N SER A 130 4.87 -40.07 -42.52
CA SER A 130 5.35 -40.35 -41.16
C SER A 130 6.86 -40.11 -41.08
N ILE A 131 7.37 -39.88 -39.87
CA ILE A 131 8.80 -39.65 -39.61
C ILE A 131 9.66 -40.76 -40.23
N ASN A 132 9.30 -42.02 -39.98
CA ASN A 132 10.00 -43.20 -40.51
C ASN A 132 10.02 -43.25 -42.04
N LYS A 133 8.92 -42.84 -42.69
CA LYS A 133 8.80 -42.83 -44.15
C LYS A 133 9.59 -41.68 -44.77
N CYS A 134 9.58 -40.49 -44.16
CA CYS A 134 10.43 -39.37 -44.59
C CYS A 134 11.91 -39.72 -44.48
N ASN A 135 12.35 -40.28 -43.34
CA ASN A 135 13.73 -40.72 -43.15
C ASN A 135 14.15 -41.80 -44.17
N SER A 136 13.26 -42.76 -44.45
CA SER A 136 13.49 -43.78 -45.48
C SER A 136 13.60 -43.16 -46.88
N PHE A 137 12.73 -42.19 -47.20
CA PHE A 137 12.74 -41.49 -48.49
C PHE A 137 14.05 -40.72 -48.70
N LEU A 138 14.46 -39.92 -47.72
CA LEU A 138 15.71 -39.14 -47.76
C LEU A 138 16.94 -40.04 -47.94
N LYS A 139 16.98 -41.18 -47.24
CA LYS A 139 18.07 -42.17 -47.37
C LYS A 139 18.13 -42.81 -48.75
N GLN A 140 16.98 -43.11 -49.34
CA GLN A 140 16.91 -43.78 -50.66
C GLN A 140 17.16 -42.82 -51.82
N ASN A 141 16.73 -41.57 -51.69
CA ASN A 141 16.72 -40.55 -52.76
C ASN A 141 17.73 -39.42 -52.51
N TYR A 142 18.84 -39.69 -51.79
CA TYR A 142 19.84 -38.69 -51.39
C TYR A 142 20.49 -37.91 -52.55
N LEU A 143 20.31 -38.35 -53.80
CA LEU A 143 20.82 -37.71 -55.03
C LEU A 143 19.80 -36.78 -55.70
N ALA A 144 18.56 -36.73 -55.22
CA ALA A 144 17.49 -35.96 -55.83
C ALA A 144 17.68 -34.45 -55.67
N ASN A 145 16.89 -33.70 -56.43
CA ASN A 145 16.83 -32.25 -56.38
C ASN A 145 16.74 -31.72 -54.94
N LYS A 146 17.64 -30.78 -54.61
CA LYS A 146 17.76 -30.22 -53.26
C LYS A 146 16.47 -29.58 -52.76
N ASN A 147 15.67 -28.95 -53.62
CA ASN A 147 14.41 -28.34 -53.21
C ASN A 147 13.39 -29.40 -52.76
N LEU A 148 13.32 -30.52 -53.48
CA LEU A 148 12.45 -31.65 -53.11
C LEU A 148 12.91 -32.28 -51.79
N LEU A 149 14.22 -32.50 -51.62
CA LEU A 149 14.75 -33.04 -50.37
C LEU A 149 14.48 -32.10 -49.19
N ASN A 150 14.62 -30.78 -49.39
CA ASN A 150 14.28 -29.78 -48.37
C ASN A 150 12.80 -29.80 -48.00
N GLU A 151 11.88 -30.00 -48.96
CA GLU A 151 10.44 -30.13 -48.67
C GLU A 151 10.15 -31.37 -47.82
N VAL A 152 10.82 -32.50 -48.09
CA VAL A 152 10.69 -33.72 -47.28
C VAL A 152 11.29 -33.53 -45.88
N VAL A 153 12.43 -32.85 -45.76
CA VAL A 153 13.04 -32.49 -44.46
C VAL A 153 12.08 -31.61 -43.67
N TYR A 154 11.49 -30.59 -44.30
CA TYR A 154 10.51 -29.72 -43.64
C TYR A 154 9.33 -30.52 -43.09
N LEU A 155 8.72 -31.41 -43.89
CA LEU A 155 7.58 -32.22 -43.44
C LEU A 155 7.94 -33.21 -42.33
N ARG A 156 9.15 -33.78 -42.35
CA ARG A 156 9.63 -34.61 -41.24
C ARG A 156 9.77 -33.78 -39.97
N ASP A 157 10.48 -32.67 -40.06
CA ASP A 157 10.77 -31.81 -38.92
C ASP A 157 9.48 -31.21 -38.34
N GLU A 158 8.47 -30.93 -39.17
CA GLU A 158 7.14 -30.49 -38.72
C GLU A 158 6.45 -31.55 -37.86
N LEU A 159 6.49 -32.82 -38.29
CA LEU A 159 5.91 -33.92 -37.51
C LEU A 159 6.64 -34.12 -36.18
N GLU A 160 7.98 -34.12 -36.21
CA GLU A 160 8.80 -34.25 -35.00
C GLU A 160 8.59 -33.06 -34.05
N TYR A 161 8.55 -31.84 -34.58
CA TYR A 161 8.26 -30.64 -33.79
C TYR A 161 6.88 -30.71 -33.13
N ASN A 162 5.84 -31.09 -33.87
CA ASN A 162 4.49 -31.26 -33.33
C ASN A 162 4.41 -32.34 -32.25
N GLU A 163 5.24 -33.39 -32.31
CA GLU A 163 5.38 -34.35 -31.21
C GLU A 163 5.96 -33.68 -29.95
N THR A 164 6.95 -32.78 -30.10
CA THR A 164 7.54 -32.04 -28.96
C THR A 164 6.60 -31.00 -28.34
N VAL A 165 5.72 -30.38 -29.14
CA VAL A 165 4.75 -29.35 -28.67
C VAL A 165 3.76 -29.90 -27.65
N ASN A 166 3.46 -31.20 -27.70
CA ASN A 166 2.42 -31.82 -26.88
C ASN A 166 2.89 -32.19 -25.45
N TYR A 167 4.17 -31.99 -25.13
CA TYR A 167 4.70 -32.28 -23.80
C TYR A 167 5.04 -31.00 -23.05
N ASN A 168 4.60 -30.91 -21.79
CA ASN A 168 5.13 -29.93 -20.83
C ASN A 168 6.53 -30.36 -20.33
N ASP A 169 7.43 -30.72 -21.26
CA ASP A 169 8.80 -31.16 -20.97
C ASP A 169 9.79 -30.57 -21.98
N SER A 170 10.57 -29.60 -21.52
CA SER A 170 11.59 -28.86 -22.25
C SER A 170 12.72 -29.74 -22.73
N ARG A 171 12.92 -30.94 -22.16
CA ARG A 171 14.00 -31.86 -22.58
C ARG A 171 13.82 -32.33 -24.01
N GLN A 172 12.60 -32.68 -24.40
CA GLN A 172 12.30 -33.17 -25.75
C GLN A 172 12.46 -32.06 -26.79
N THR A 173 11.96 -30.86 -26.49
CA THR A 173 12.12 -29.70 -27.36
C THR A 173 13.60 -29.30 -27.50
N LYS A 174 14.39 -29.38 -26.43
CA LYS A 174 15.85 -29.19 -26.48
C LYS A 174 16.53 -30.24 -27.36
N GLU A 175 16.14 -31.51 -27.24
CA GLU A 175 16.66 -32.59 -28.08
C GLU A 175 16.34 -32.35 -29.55
N PHE A 176 15.13 -31.90 -29.90
CA PHE A 176 14.78 -31.50 -31.26
C PHE A 176 15.71 -30.40 -31.79
N VAL A 177 15.92 -29.32 -31.04
CA VAL A 177 16.83 -28.23 -31.47
C VAL A 177 18.26 -28.72 -31.70
N ILE A 178 18.75 -29.63 -30.85
CA ILE A 178 20.11 -30.19 -30.96
C ILE A 178 20.23 -31.10 -32.18
N THR A 179 19.22 -31.94 -32.43
CA THR A 179 19.21 -32.93 -33.51
C THR A 179 18.84 -32.32 -34.87
N HIS A 180 18.14 -31.18 -34.88
CA HIS A 180 17.63 -30.50 -36.07
C HIS A 180 18.04 -29.01 -36.15
N PRO A 181 19.33 -28.67 -36.07
CA PRO A 181 19.78 -27.27 -35.96
C PRO A 181 19.51 -26.40 -37.21
N GLN A 182 19.15 -27.01 -38.33
CA GLN A 182 18.84 -26.33 -39.60
C GLN A 182 17.33 -26.30 -39.90
N SER A 183 16.50 -26.78 -38.98
CA SER A 183 15.05 -26.82 -39.19
C SER A 183 14.43 -25.43 -39.23
N ALA A 184 13.37 -25.27 -40.03
CA ALA A 184 12.57 -24.04 -40.04
C ALA A 184 11.91 -23.76 -38.67
N PHE A 185 11.73 -24.79 -37.83
CA PHE A 185 11.06 -24.70 -36.53
C PHE A 185 11.99 -24.36 -35.36
N VAL A 186 13.32 -24.24 -35.58
CA VAL A 186 14.29 -24.01 -34.48
C VAL A 186 13.95 -22.75 -33.67
N GLN A 187 13.60 -21.64 -34.33
CA GLN A 187 13.29 -20.39 -33.62
C GLN A 187 12.04 -20.52 -32.75
N GLU A 188 11.00 -21.18 -33.27
CA GLU A 188 9.77 -21.45 -32.53
C GLU A 188 10.01 -22.41 -31.37
N ALA A 189 10.82 -23.46 -31.58
CA ALA A 189 11.24 -24.39 -30.56
C ALA A 189 12.03 -23.72 -29.43
N LEU A 190 12.91 -22.75 -29.74
CA LEU A 190 13.63 -21.98 -28.72
C LEU A 190 12.69 -21.15 -27.84
N LEU A 191 11.68 -20.50 -28.43
CA LEU A 191 10.66 -19.77 -27.69
C LEU A 191 9.79 -20.70 -26.83
N LEU A 192 9.43 -21.87 -27.38
CA LEU A 192 8.69 -22.90 -26.66
C LEU A 192 9.49 -23.45 -25.46
N ILE A 193 10.80 -23.69 -25.63
CA ILE A 193 11.70 -24.10 -24.54
C ILE A 193 11.65 -23.09 -23.40
N ASP A 194 11.74 -21.80 -23.71
CA ASP A 194 11.68 -20.77 -22.67
C ASP A 194 10.36 -20.79 -21.90
N ARG A 195 9.23 -20.99 -22.60
CA ARG A 195 7.92 -21.17 -21.95
C ARG A 195 7.86 -22.44 -21.10
N GLN A 196 8.29 -23.58 -21.62
CA GLN A 196 8.27 -24.86 -20.91
C GLN A 196 9.15 -24.80 -19.65
N ILE A 197 10.35 -24.20 -19.72
CA ILE A 197 11.22 -24.02 -18.55
C ILE A 197 10.53 -23.16 -17.48
N PHE A 198 9.85 -22.08 -17.90
CA PHE A 198 9.07 -21.26 -16.97
C PHE A 198 7.97 -22.10 -16.29
N ASP A 199 7.15 -22.82 -17.06
CA ASP A 199 6.05 -23.63 -16.53
C ASP A 199 6.54 -24.76 -15.61
N GLU A 200 7.64 -25.43 -15.96
CA GLU A 200 8.27 -26.48 -15.15
C GLU A 200 8.79 -25.95 -13.81
N SER A 201 9.55 -24.87 -13.86
CA SER A 201 10.23 -24.32 -12.69
C SER A 201 9.30 -23.56 -11.75
N THR A 202 8.14 -23.13 -12.23
CA THR A 202 7.18 -22.31 -11.48
C THR A 202 5.85 -23.02 -11.19
N LYS A 203 5.77 -24.32 -11.47
CA LYS A 203 4.56 -25.15 -11.32
C LYS A 203 3.85 -25.01 -9.97
N ASP A 204 4.62 -24.93 -8.88
CA ASP A 204 4.07 -24.85 -7.52
C ASP A 204 3.55 -23.45 -7.16
N ASN A 205 3.77 -22.45 -8.03
CA ASN A 205 3.34 -21.06 -7.86
C ASN A 205 3.76 -20.45 -6.51
N THR A 206 4.98 -20.76 -6.06
CA THR A 206 5.56 -20.22 -4.82
C THR A 206 6.62 -19.17 -5.10
N ASP A 207 6.86 -18.29 -4.13
CA ASP A 207 7.95 -17.30 -4.18
C ASP A 207 9.31 -17.96 -4.42
N ARG A 208 9.61 -19.07 -3.75
CA ARG A 208 10.84 -19.86 -3.93
C ARG A 208 11.02 -20.34 -5.37
N ALA A 209 9.93 -20.80 -5.99
CA ALA A 209 9.95 -21.28 -7.37
C ALA A 209 10.31 -20.14 -8.35
N TYR A 210 9.66 -18.98 -8.23
CA TYR A 210 9.96 -17.81 -9.06
C TYR A 210 11.36 -17.23 -8.79
N ILE A 211 11.81 -17.17 -7.53
CA ILE A 211 13.18 -16.75 -7.19
C ILE A 211 14.21 -17.66 -7.85
N SER A 212 13.99 -18.98 -7.77
CA SER A 212 14.87 -19.98 -8.40
C SER A 212 14.90 -19.80 -9.92
N PHE A 213 13.73 -19.66 -10.56
CA PHE A 213 13.63 -19.42 -11.99
C PHE A 213 14.38 -18.15 -12.43
N ILE A 214 14.17 -17.02 -11.76
CA ILE A 214 14.83 -15.73 -12.06
C ILE A 214 16.35 -15.87 -11.98
N LYS A 215 16.84 -16.58 -10.96
CA LYS A 215 18.27 -16.77 -10.73
C LYS A 215 18.91 -17.68 -11.79
N ILE A 216 18.23 -18.75 -12.17
CA ILE A 216 18.76 -19.76 -13.12
C ILE A 216 18.62 -19.29 -14.58
N ASN A 217 17.56 -18.54 -14.90
CA ASN A 217 17.18 -18.20 -16.28
C ASN A 217 17.09 -16.68 -16.54
N PRO A 218 18.16 -15.90 -16.32
CA PRO A 218 18.10 -14.43 -16.41
C PRO A 218 17.94 -13.87 -17.83
N LYS A 219 17.94 -14.72 -18.88
CA LYS A 219 17.75 -14.33 -20.28
C LYS A 219 16.44 -14.85 -20.88
N ASN A 220 15.65 -15.58 -20.10
CA ASN A 220 14.40 -16.16 -20.58
C ASN A 220 13.38 -15.07 -20.89
N ILE A 221 12.63 -15.23 -21.97
CA ILE A 221 11.65 -14.24 -22.44
C ILE A 221 10.54 -13.93 -21.40
N LEU A 222 10.26 -14.84 -20.47
CA LEU A 222 9.24 -14.70 -19.42
C LEU A 222 9.79 -14.17 -18.09
N LEU A 223 11.01 -13.64 -18.07
CA LEU A 223 11.60 -13.07 -16.85
C LEU A 223 10.73 -11.99 -16.19
N ASN A 224 10.12 -11.11 -17.00
CA ASN A 224 9.23 -10.07 -16.48
C ASN A 224 7.96 -10.67 -15.86
N SER A 225 7.38 -11.70 -16.48
CA SER A 225 6.24 -12.42 -15.92
C SER A 225 6.60 -13.10 -14.59
N ALA A 226 7.83 -13.59 -14.41
CA ALA A 226 8.31 -14.11 -13.14
C ALA A 226 8.36 -13.02 -12.06
N TYR A 227 8.88 -11.82 -12.39
CA TYR A 227 8.87 -10.68 -11.46
C TYR A 227 7.46 -10.27 -11.05
N GLU A 228 6.54 -10.21 -12.02
CA GLU A 228 5.13 -9.88 -11.76
C GLU A 228 4.47 -10.88 -10.81
N LYS A 229 4.65 -12.17 -11.04
CA LYS A 229 4.08 -13.22 -10.19
C LYS A 229 4.68 -13.20 -8.79
N LEU A 230 6.01 -13.05 -8.69
CA LEU A 230 6.69 -12.94 -7.40
C LEU A 230 6.21 -11.72 -6.60
N PHE A 231 6.15 -10.54 -7.24
CA PHE A 231 5.65 -9.32 -6.60
C PHE A 231 4.17 -9.46 -6.19
N SER A 232 3.34 -10.10 -7.02
CA SER A 232 1.92 -10.33 -6.71
C SER A 232 1.74 -11.18 -5.45
N ILE A 233 2.56 -12.22 -5.25
CA ILE A 233 2.55 -13.04 -4.03
C ILE A 233 2.85 -12.17 -2.80
N TYR A 234 3.91 -11.36 -2.86
CA TYR A 234 4.28 -10.48 -1.75
C TYR A 234 3.23 -9.41 -1.47
N LYS A 235 2.61 -8.85 -2.52
CA LYS A 235 1.53 -7.87 -2.40
C LYS A 235 0.28 -8.44 -1.74
N GLN A 236 -0.17 -9.63 -2.16
CA GLN A 236 -1.34 -10.30 -1.60
C GLN A 236 -1.17 -10.62 -0.11
N ASN A 237 0.05 -11.02 0.28
CA ASN A 237 0.35 -11.40 1.66
C ASN A 237 0.82 -10.24 2.54
N SER A 238 0.95 -9.02 1.99
CA SER A 238 1.60 -7.88 2.67
C SER A 238 2.98 -8.25 3.26
N ASP A 239 3.76 -9.05 2.54
CA ASP A 239 5.02 -9.62 3.00
C ASP A 239 6.16 -8.59 2.95
N VAL A 240 6.38 -7.91 4.08
CA VAL A 240 7.44 -6.90 4.24
C VAL A 240 8.84 -7.48 4.00
N ALA A 241 9.12 -8.71 4.43
CA ALA A 241 10.43 -9.33 4.28
C ALA A 241 10.71 -9.73 2.81
N GLY A 242 9.69 -10.29 2.15
CA GLY A 242 9.69 -10.58 0.72
C GLY A 242 9.89 -9.31 -0.11
N LEU A 243 9.16 -8.23 0.20
CA LEU A 243 9.32 -6.93 -0.47
C LEU A 243 10.72 -6.35 -0.28
N LYS A 244 11.28 -6.36 0.94
CA LYS A 244 12.67 -5.91 1.21
C LYS A 244 13.69 -6.67 0.35
N THR A 245 13.48 -7.98 0.20
CA THR A 245 14.34 -8.84 -0.63
C THR A 245 14.16 -8.53 -2.12
N PHE A 246 12.91 -8.36 -2.57
CA PHE A 246 12.58 -8.04 -3.96
C PHE A 246 13.22 -6.73 -4.41
N VAL A 247 13.05 -5.67 -3.63
CA VAL A 247 13.53 -4.34 -4.00
C VAL A 247 15.06 -4.26 -4.03
N SER A 248 15.73 -5.02 -3.17
CA SER A 248 17.19 -5.07 -3.06
C SER A 248 17.83 -5.93 -4.16
N ASN A 249 17.24 -7.10 -4.46
CA ASN A 249 17.84 -8.06 -5.40
C ASN A 249 17.44 -7.83 -6.85
N TYR A 250 16.30 -7.17 -7.10
CA TYR A 250 15.75 -6.97 -8.45
C TYR A 250 15.51 -5.49 -8.78
N PRO A 251 16.55 -4.63 -8.73
CA PRO A 251 16.41 -3.19 -8.98
C PRO A 251 15.97 -2.84 -10.42
N LYS A 252 16.15 -3.77 -11.36
CA LYS A 252 15.75 -3.61 -12.77
C LYS A 252 14.37 -4.18 -13.09
N ALA A 253 13.71 -4.84 -12.13
CA ALA A 253 12.36 -5.36 -12.36
C ALA A 253 11.40 -4.18 -12.61
N PRO A 254 10.48 -4.27 -13.58
CA PRO A 254 9.53 -3.20 -13.86
C PRO A 254 8.68 -2.80 -12.63
N GLN A 255 8.41 -3.75 -11.74
CA GLN A 255 7.62 -3.57 -10.52
C GLN A 255 8.43 -2.98 -9.35
N ASN A 256 9.74 -2.74 -9.50
CA ASN A 256 10.62 -2.35 -8.39
C ASN A 256 10.14 -1.09 -7.66
N LEU A 257 9.75 -0.05 -8.40
CA LEU A 257 9.24 1.19 -7.79
C LEU A 257 7.91 0.98 -7.07
N GLU A 258 7.01 0.15 -7.61
CA GLU A 258 5.75 -0.18 -6.93
C GLU A 258 6.00 -0.99 -5.66
N ALA A 259 6.94 -1.93 -5.69
CA ALA A 259 7.36 -2.69 -4.52
C ALA A 259 7.96 -1.79 -3.44
N TRP A 260 8.77 -0.79 -3.80
CA TRP A 260 9.27 0.22 -2.87
C TRP A 260 8.15 1.04 -2.24
N LYS A 261 7.18 1.50 -3.03
CA LYS A 261 6.02 2.27 -2.53
C LYS A 261 5.17 1.42 -1.58
N LEU A 262 4.92 0.16 -1.92
CA LEU A 262 4.18 -0.76 -1.07
C LEU A 262 4.94 -1.07 0.22
N LEU A 263 6.24 -1.32 0.14
CA LEU A 263 7.09 -1.52 1.31
C LEU A 263 6.98 -0.32 2.26
N PHE A 264 7.15 0.90 1.74
CA PHE A 264 6.99 2.14 2.51
C PHE A 264 5.62 2.23 3.19
N ALA A 265 4.53 2.01 2.44
CA ALA A 265 3.17 2.06 2.97
C ALA A 265 2.86 0.97 4.02
N LEU A 266 3.56 -0.17 3.95
CA LEU A 266 3.44 -1.24 4.94
C LEU A 266 4.27 -0.99 6.21
N THR A 267 5.37 -0.23 6.11
CA THR A 267 6.30 0.00 7.24
C THR A 267 6.12 1.35 7.94
N VAL A 268 5.74 2.39 7.21
CA VAL A 268 5.53 3.75 7.75
C VAL A 268 4.02 3.94 7.91
N LYS A 269 3.57 3.99 9.16
CA LYS A 269 2.15 4.06 9.51
C LYS A 269 1.79 5.43 10.06
N SER A 270 2.54 5.92 11.04
CA SER A 270 2.24 7.20 11.70
C SER A 270 2.81 8.42 10.99
N PHE A 271 3.69 8.23 10.01
CA PHE A 271 4.42 9.33 9.35
C PHE A 271 5.17 10.22 10.36
N SER A 272 5.48 9.68 11.54
CA SER A 272 6.30 10.37 12.52
C SER A 272 7.73 10.49 12.03
N ASN A 273 8.44 11.54 12.47
CA ASN A 273 9.85 11.73 12.10
C ASN A 273 10.69 10.48 12.39
N SER A 274 10.46 9.83 13.54
CA SER A 274 11.17 8.61 13.92
C SER A 274 10.92 7.43 12.97
N GLU A 275 9.68 7.23 12.49
CA GLU A 275 9.39 6.18 11.50
C GLU A 275 10.01 6.48 10.13
N LEU A 276 9.93 7.75 9.70
CA LEU A 276 10.48 8.20 8.43
C LEU A 276 12.01 8.07 8.40
N GLU A 277 12.68 8.51 9.47
CA GLU A 277 14.14 8.37 9.65
C GLU A 277 14.55 6.91 9.69
N LYS A 278 13.90 6.09 10.52
CA LYS A 278 14.16 4.65 10.61
C LYS A 278 13.98 3.96 9.26
N PHE A 279 12.95 4.32 8.49
CA PHE A 279 12.75 3.76 7.16
C PHE A 279 13.91 4.07 6.22
N LEU A 280 14.41 5.32 6.22
CA LEU A 280 15.56 5.71 5.41
C LEU A 280 16.86 5.02 5.84
N GLU A 281 17.07 4.85 7.15
CA GLU A 281 18.22 4.11 7.71
C GLU A 281 18.21 2.64 7.26
N GLU A 282 17.06 1.98 7.34
CA GLU A 282 16.90 0.59 6.91
C GLU A 282 16.93 0.44 5.37
N ASN A 283 16.62 1.50 4.62
CA ASN A 283 16.44 1.46 3.17
C ASN A 283 17.13 2.64 2.44
N PRO A 284 18.48 2.72 2.47
CA PRO A 284 19.23 3.87 1.93
C PRO A 284 19.09 4.06 0.42
N ASN A 285 18.70 3.01 -0.30
CA ASN A 285 18.51 3.00 -1.75
C ASN A 285 17.06 3.30 -2.18
N PHE A 286 16.18 3.70 -1.25
CA PHE A 286 14.79 4.03 -1.56
C PHE A 286 14.72 5.13 -2.64
N PRO A 287 14.09 4.87 -3.81
CA PRO A 287 14.11 5.80 -4.94
C PRO A 287 13.48 7.18 -4.65
N LEU A 288 12.55 7.25 -3.70
CA LEU A 288 11.83 8.47 -3.34
C LEU A 288 12.35 9.14 -2.05
N LYS A 289 13.58 8.81 -1.61
CA LYS A 289 14.15 9.33 -0.36
C LYS A 289 14.12 10.85 -0.21
N ASN A 290 14.28 11.59 -1.31
CA ASN A 290 14.25 13.05 -1.29
C ASN A 290 12.88 13.60 -0.86
N SER A 291 11.79 12.87 -1.14
CA SER A 291 10.44 13.24 -0.70
C SER A 291 10.32 13.13 0.83
N ILE A 292 10.88 12.06 1.42
CA ILE A 292 10.92 11.89 2.86
C ILE A 292 11.80 12.95 3.52
N LEU A 293 12.99 13.22 2.96
CA LEU A 293 13.88 14.27 3.48
C LEU A 293 13.21 15.64 3.47
N LYS A 294 12.43 15.94 2.42
CA LYS A 294 11.65 17.17 2.34
C LYS A 294 10.54 17.21 3.39
N GLU A 295 9.85 16.10 3.61
CA GLU A 295 8.82 15.99 4.66
C GLU A 295 9.42 16.18 6.06
N LEU A 296 10.58 15.60 6.34
CA LEU A 296 11.34 15.80 7.58
C LEU A 296 11.76 17.26 7.78
N GLU A 297 12.23 17.92 6.72
CA GLU A 297 12.55 19.35 6.74
C GLU A 297 11.32 20.18 7.10
N LEU A 298 10.19 19.94 6.44
CA LEU A 298 8.93 20.63 6.71
C LEU A 298 8.42 20.33 8.13
N ASN A 299 8.62 19.13 8.66
CA ASN A 299 8.20 18.79 10.01
C ASN A 299 8.91 19.61 11.09
N ASN A 300 10.11 20.15 10.82
CA ASN A 300 10.81 21.07 11.72
C ASN A 300 10.21 22.50 11.74
N LEU A 301 9.41 22.87 10.74
CA LEU A 301 8.72 24.16 10.69
C LEU A 301 7.47 24.11 11.57
N VAL A 302 7.47 24.79 12.70
CA VAL A 302 6.26 24.93 13.52
C VAL A 302 5.46 26.13 13.02
N LEU A 303 4.25 25.85 12.52
CA LEU A 303 3.33 26.86 12.02
C LEU A 303 2.10 26.95 12.93
N TYR A 304 1.69 28.17 13.23
CA TYR A 304 0.52 28.47 14.05
C TYR A 304 -0.57 29.12 13.18
N PRO A 305 -1.85 28.73 13.34
CA PRO A 305 -2.96 29.43 12.70
C PRO A 305 -2.94 30.91 13.05
N TYR A 306 -3.12 31.77 12.05
CA TYR A 306 -3.18 33.21 12.18
C TYR A 306 -4.43 33.73 11.47
N GLN A 307 -5.26 34.47 12.19
CA GLN A 307 -6.45 35.09 11.62
C GLN A 307 -6.21 36.57 11.33
N LYS A 308 -6.56 37.01 10.13
CA LYS A 308 -6.63 38.41 9.74
C LYS A 308 -7.99 38.69 9.13
N GLU A 309 -8.74 39.61 9.74
CA GLU A 309 -10.15 39.82 9.42
C GLU A 309 -10.91 38.49 9.61
N ASP A 310 -11.58 37.99 8.58
CA ASP A 310 -12.32 36.73 8.60
C ASP A 310 -11.57 35.56 7.95
N LEU A 311 -10.31 35.77 7.53
CA LEU A 311 -9.51 34.77 6.83
C LEU A 311 -8.32 34.27 7.65
N PHE A 312 -8.02 32.99 7.48
CA PHE A 312 -6.96 32.27 8.17
C PHE A 312 -5.78 31.98 7.24
N GLY A 313 -4.58 32.09 7.82
CA GLY A 313 -3.30 31.70 7.25
C GLY A 313 -2.41 31.11 8.34
N PHE A 314 -1.09 31.10 8.12
CA PHE A 314 -0.14 30.53 9.07
C PHE A 314 1.10 31.38 9.24
N VAL A 315 1.55 31.51 10.49
CA VAL A 315 2.82 32.16 10.87
C VAL A 315 3.80 31.14 11.44
N ASP A 316 5.10 31.36 11.26
CA ASP A 316 6.12 30.59 11.96
C ASP A 316 6.34 31.10 13.41
N ALA A 317 7.23 30.43 14.16
CA ALA A 317 7.58 30.80 15.52
C ALA A 317 8.21 32.21 15.67
N SER A 318 8.63 32.84 14.57
CA SER A 318 9.12 34.24 14.56
C SER A 318 8.01 35.26 14.26
N ALA A 319 6.75 34.81 14.16
CA ALA A 319 5.59 35.59 13.71
C ALA A 319 5.70 36.08 12.26
N LYS A 320 6.52 35.43 11.43
CA LYS A 320 6.55 35.68 9.99
C LYS A 320 5.41 34.90 9.33
N ILE A 321 4.63 35.58 8.50
CA ILE A 321 3.58 34.95 7.69
C ILE A 321 4.24 34.02 6.66
N ILE A 322 3.94 32.73 6.75
CA ILE A 322 4.41 31.69 5.81
C ILE A 322 3.33 31.37 4.80
N ILE A 323 2.08 31.26 5.25
CA ILE A 323 0.90 31.05 4.39
C ILE A 323 -0.03 32.24 4.60
N GLN A 324 -0.38 32.93 3.51
CA GLN A 324 -1.21 34.13 3.56
C GLN A 324 -2.63 33.81 4.07
N PRO A 325 -3.30 34.76 4.74
CA PRO A 325 -4.69 34.56 5.18
C PRO A 325 -5.64 34.57 3.99
N VAL A 326 -6.01 33.37 3.52
CA VAL A 326 -6.86 33.15 2.32
C VAL A 326 -7.91 32.06 2.51
N PHE A 327 -7.97 31.46 3.70
CA PHE A 327 -8.88 30.36 4.02
C PHE A 327 -10.00 30.80 4.95
N ASP A 328 -11.20 30.26 4.79
CA ASP A 328 -12.35 30.55 5.64
C ASP A 328 -12.19 29.92 7.03
N ALA A 329 -11.54 28.75 7.10
CA ALA A 329 -11.14 28.09 8.34
C ALA A 329 -9.94 27.17 8.11
N VAL A 330 -9.14 26.94 9.16
CA VAL A 330 -7.99 26.03 9.14
C VAL A 330 -7.89 25.21 10.42
N SER A 331 -7.40 23.98 10.32
CA SER A 331 -6.91 23.21 11.46
C SER A 331 -5.44 23.51 11.74
N GLY A 332 -4.93 23.11 12.90
CA GLY A 332 -3.48 22.98 13.10
C GLY A 332 -2.87 21.94 12.14
N PHE A 333 -1.55 22.01 11.96
CA PHE A 333 -0.82 20.98 11.22
C PHE A 333 -0.71 19.69 12.04
N SER A 334 -1.20 18.57 11.49
CA SER A 334 -1.03 17.22 12.00
C SER A 334 -0.38 16.35 10.94
N GLU A 335 0.69 15.62 11.28
CA GLU A 335 1.49 14.82 10.34
C GLU A 335 1.95 15.64 9.12
N GLY A 336 2.22 16.93 9.28
CA GLY A 336 2.67 17.82 8.20
C GLY A 336 1.57 18.32 7.25
N LEU A 337 0.29 18.00 7.51
CA LEU A 337 -0.86 18.51 6.74
C LEU A 337 -1.83 19.29 7.64
N SER A 338 -2.52 20.28 7.05
CA SER A 338 -3.63 21.01 7.68
C SER A 338 -4.88 20.84 6.83
N VAL A 339 -6.03 20.72 7.48
CA VAL A 339 -7.35 20.81 6.84
C VAL A 339 -7.70 22.27 6.70
N VAL A 340 -8.05 22.70 5.49
CA VAL A 340 -8.45 24.08 5.20
C VAL A 340 -9.76 24.10 4.43
N SER A 341 -10.51 25.18 4.59
CA SER A 341 -11.71 25.45 3.80
C SER A 341 -11.58 26.76 3.03
N ARG A 342 -12.09 26.76 1.79
CA ARG A 342 -12.17 27.96 0.95
C ARG A 342 -13.34 27.82 -0.02
N ASN A 343 -14.25 28.80 -0.05
CA ASN A 343 -15.41 28.81 -0.94
C ASN A 343 -16.23 27.50 -0.86
N ASP A 344 -16.65 27.13 0.35
CA ASP A 344 -17.43 25.92 0.65
C ASP A 344 -16.75 24.58 0.29
N SER A 345 -15.46 24.60 -0.05
CA SER A 345 -14.68 23.39 -0.37
C SER A 345 -13.62 23.15 0.70
N VAL A 346 -13.56 21.91 1.22
CA VAL A 346 -12.56 21.48 2.21
C VAL A 346 -11.46 20.67 1.51
N PHE A 347 -10.21 20.89 1.86
CA PHE A 347 -9.06 20.15 1.31
C PHE A 347 -7.86 20.18 2.27
N PHE A 348 -6.83 19.40 1.95
CA PHE A 348 -5.59 19.38 2.72
C PHE A 348 -4.55 20.28 2.07
N ILE A 349 -3.74 20.96 2.88
CA ILE A 349 -2.51 21.62 2.44
C ILE A 349 -1.30 21.10 3.23
N ASN A 350 -0.14 21.09 2.60
CA ASN A 350 1.14 20.97 3.31
C ASN A 350 1.66 22.36 3.75
N LYS A 351 2.83 22.40 4.39
CA LYS A 351 3.46 23.65 4.87
C LYS A 351 4.01 24.55 3.75
N GLU A 352 3.90 24.13 2.50
CA GLU A 352 4.24 24.92 1.31
C GLU A 352 2.98 25.42 0.57
N ASP A 353 1.80 25.32 1.21
CA ASP A 353 0.51 25.72 0.63
C ASP A 353 0.15 24.97 -0.65
N THR A 354 0.47 23.66 -0.70
CA THR A 354 0.11 22.79 -1.82
C THR A 354 -0.90 21.74 -1.38
N ASN A 355 -1.89 21.45 -2.24
CA ASN A 355 -2.82 20.33 -2.05
C ASN A 355 -2.19 19.02 -2.56
N PRO A 356 -1.69 18.14 -1.69
CA PRO A 356 -0.92 16.96 -2.11
C PRO A 356 -1.76 15.90 -2.82
N PHE A 357 -3.08 15.95 -2.69
CA PHE A 357 -3.98 14.92 -3.23
C PHE A 357 -4.74 15.38 -4.47
N ASP A 358 -4.73 16.69 -4.77
CA ASP A 358 -5.57 17.32 -5.78
C ASP A 358 -7.06 16.92 -5.64
N GLN A 359 -7.51 16.82 -4.39
CA GLN A 359 -8.87 16.41 -4.02
C GLN A 359 -9.53 17.47 -3.14
N TYR A 360 -10.86 17.52 -3.23
CA TYR A 360 -11.73 18.40 -2.46
C TYR A 360 -12.87 17.59 -1.85
N PHE A 361 -13.30 17.99 -0.67
CA PHE A 361 -14.24 17.28 0.19
C PHE A 361 -15.32 18.23 0.69
N VAL A 362 -16.43 17.65 1.16
CA VAL A 362 -17.46 18.40 1.89
C VAL A 362 -16.98 18.73 3.30
N ASP A 363 -16.23 17.81 3.91
CA ASP A 363 -15.69 17.94 5.26
C ASP A 363 -14.50 16.99 5.45
N ALA A 364 -13.61 17.26 6.40
CA ALA A 364 -12.46 16.44 6.72
C ALA A 364 -11.96 16.66 8.16
N TYR A 365 -11.43 15.60 8.77
CA TYR A 365 -10.67 15.70 10.01
C TYR A 365 -9.16 15.57 9.74
N SER A 366 -8.36 15.99 10.72
CA SER A 366 -6.90 15.96 10.62
C SER A 366 -6.36 14.53 10.50
N PHE A 367 -5.22 14.37 9.82
CA PHE A 367 -4.50 13.09 9.78
C PHE A 367 -4.06 12.67 11.19
N ASN A 368 -4.27 11.38 11.49
CA ASN A 368 -3.82 10.73 12.71
C ASN A 368 -3.48 9.27 12.40
N ASN A 369 -2.25 8.87 12.72
CA ASN A 369 -1.65 7.59 12.38
C ASN A 369 -1.79 7.21 10.90
N GLY A 370 -1.52 8.17 10.00
CA GLY A 370 -1.47 7.97 8.55
C GLY A 370 -2.82 7.87 7.85
N ILE A 371 -3.92 8.08 8.58
CA ILE A 371 -5.28 8.08 8.04
C ILE A 371 -6.02 9.37 8.40
N ALA A 372 -6.98 9.77 7.57
CA ALA A 372 -7.87 10.90 7.85
C ALA A 372 -9.32 10.57 7.43
N PRO A 373 -10.32 10.84 8.29
CA PRO A 373 -11.72 10.86 7.88
C PRO A 373 -11.99 12.00 6.89
N VAL A 374 -12.66 11.68 5.78
CA VAL A 374 -13.13 12.66 4.79
C VAL A 374 -14.56 12.36 4.39
N LYS A 375 -15.30 13.42 4.05
CA LYS A 375 -16.69 13.35 3.65
C LYS A 375 -16.87 13.65 2.17
N TYR A 376 -17.43 12.68 1.45
CA TYR A 376 -17.86 12.81 0.06
C TYR A 376 -19.38 12.84 -0.02
N GLY A 377 -19.94 13.96 -0.46
CA GLY A 377 -21.38 14.18 -0.46
C GLY A 377 -21.96 14.02 0.94
N LYS A 378 -22.68 12.91 1.19
CA LYS A 378 -23.28 12.59 2.49
C LYS A 378 -22.55 11.50 3.28
N GLN A 379 -21.56 10.85 2.70
CA GLN A 379 -20.91 9.67 3.28
C GLN A 379 -19.47 9.97 3.69
N TRP A 380 -19.03 9.29 4.74
CA TRP A 380 -17.69 9.38 5.28
C TRP A 380 -16.84 8.17 4.90
N SER A 381 -15.53 8.36 4.75
CA SER A 381 -14.56 7.29 4.53
C SER A 381 -13.19 7.71 5.07
N PHE A 382 -12.29 6.75 5.26
CA PHE A 382 -10.89 7.05 5.60
C PHE A 382 -10.04 7.07 4.34
N ILE A 383 -9.21 8.10 4.20
CA ILE A 383 -8.12 8.15 3.22
C ILE A 383 -6.77 7.91 3.88
N ASN A 384 -5.83 7.35 3.12
CA ASN A 384 -4.42 7.27 3.50
C ASN A 384 -3.64 8.52 3.05
N ARG A 385 -2.34 8.55 3.37
CA ARG A 385 -1.39 9.59 2.95
C ARG A 385 -1.09 9.68 1.45
N GLN A 386 -1.74 8.86 0.63
CA GLN A 386 -1.75 8.97 -0.84
C GLN A 386 -3.10 9.50 -1.36
N GLY A 387 -4.02 9.90 -0.47
CA GLY A 387 -5.37 10.35 -0.84
C GLY A 387 -6.26 9.21 -1.33
N GLN A 388 -5.90 7.95 -1.07
CA GLN A 388 -6.70 6.78 -1.47
C GLN A 388 -7.66 6.39 -0.37
N ILE A 389 -8.92 6.10 -0.73
CA ILE A 389 -9.89 5.53 0.21
C ILE A 389 -9.44 4.12 0.59
N ILE A 390 -9.30 3.87 1.89
CA ILE A 390 -8.82 2.60 2.46
C ILE A 390 -9.85 1.93 3.37
N SER A 391 -11.06 2.47 3.47
CA SER A 391 -12.16 1.91 4.25
C SER A 391 -13.42 1.73 3.41
N GLN A 392 -14.40 1.02 3.96
CA GLN A 392 -15.79 1.14 3.51
C GLN A 392 -16.34 2.54 3.78
N VAL A 393 -17.53 2.82 3.23
CA VAL A 393 -18.27 4.06 3.49
C VAL A 393 -19.10 3.97 4.77
N TYR A 394 -19.15 5.06 5.51
CA TYR A 394 -19.89 5.21 6.77
C TYR A 394 -20.94 6.31 6.63
N ASP A 395 -22.05 6.18 7.36
CA ASP A 395 -23.06 7.22 7.47
C ASP A 395 -22.51 8.44 8.23
N GLU A 396 -21.65 8.18 9.22
CA GLU A 396 -21.08 9.17 10.12
C GLU A 396 -19.74 8.67 10.67
N ILE A 397 -18.78 9.57 10.82
CA ILE A 397 -17.53 9.36 11.58
C ILE A 397 -17.39 10.57 12.50
N ASN A 398 -17.24 10.33 13.80
CA ASN A 398 -16.97 11.40 14.76
C ASN A 398 -15.46 11.74 14.77
N GLU A 399 -15.13 12.95 15.23
CA GLU A 399 -13.74 13.32 15.51
C GLU A 399 -13.12 12.33 16.52
N ILE A 400 -11.83 12.05 16.34
CA ILE A 400 -11.13 11.07 17.16
C ILE A 400 -11.13 11.47 18.64
N SER A 401 -11.45 10.52 19.52
CA SER A 401 -11.45 10.71 20.97
C SER A 401 -10.76 9.55 21.66
N ASP A 402 -9.78 9.86 22.52
CA ASP A 402 -8.96 8.88 23.24
C ASP A 402 -8.34 7.78 22.34
N ASN A 403 -7.95 8.17 21.11
CA ASN A 403 -7.43 7.29 20.05
C ASN A 403 -8.46 6.35 19.40
N PHE A 404 -9.76 6.66 19.48
CA PHE A 404 -10.82 5.89 18.84
C PHE A 404 -11.71 6.79 17.97
N TYR A 405 -12.15 6.26 16.83
CA TYR A 405 -13.21 6.85 16.03
C TYR A 405 -14.52 6.14 16.34
N THR A 406 -15.53 6.87 16.77
CA THR A 406 -16.91 6.37 16.78
C THR A 406 -17.48 6.50 15.37
N VAL A 407 -18.02 5.42 14.83
CA VAL A 407 -18.48 5.35 13.43
C VAL A 407 -19.89 4.79 13.35
N LYS A 408 -20.69 5.28 12.40
CA LYS A 408 -22.04 4.80 12.12
C LYS A 408 -22.11 4.13 10.77
N LEU A 409 -22.64 2.92 10.75
CA LEU A 409 -22.83 2.12 9.55
C LEU A 409 -24.23 1.50 9.57
N ASN A 410 -25.00 1.72 8.52
CA ASN A 410 -26.37 1.22 8.38
C ASN A 410 -27.24 1.58 9.59
N GLY A 411 -27.09 2.80 10.11
CA GLY A 411 -27.85 3.30 11.26
C GLY A 411 -27.39 2.82 12.64
N LYS A 412 -26.36 1.96 12.75
CA LYS A 412 -25.82 1.49 14.03
C LYS A 412 -24.39 1.99 14.24
N PHE A 413 -24.03 2.25 15.50
CA PHE A 413 -22.71 2.73 15.91
C PHE A 413 -21.78 1.59 16.33
N GLY A 414 -20.51 1.76 15.98
CA GLY A 414 -19.36 0.96 16.39
C GLY A 414 -18.15 1.85 16.62
N ALA A 415 -16.98 1.25 16.80
CA ALA A 415 -15.75 1.98 17.08
C ALA A 415 -14.55 1.37 16.36
N LEU A 416 -13.68 2.24 15.86
CA LEU A 416 -12.39 1.90 15.27
C LEU A 416 -11.27 2.46 16.14
N ASN A 417 -10.09 1.84 16.12
CA ASN A 417 -8.89 2.48 16.67
C ASN A 417 -8.39 3.59 15.75
N ASN A 418 -7.36 4.31 16.18
CA ASN A 418 -6.70 5.37 15.43
C ASN A 418 -6.00 4.93 14.12
N PHE A 419 -5.90 3.62 13.84
CA PHE A 419 -5.47 3.06 12.55
C PHE A 419 -6.66 2.64 11.66
N GLY A 420 -7.90 2.90 12.07
CA GLY A 420 -9.11 2.55 11.32
C GLY A 420 -9.51 1.08 11.44
N GLN A 421 -8.89 0.33 12.36
CA GLN A 421 -9.21 -1.08 12.58
C GLN A 421 -10.41 -1.20 13.52
N VAL A 422 -11.32 -2.13 13.23
CA VAL A 422 -12.53 -2.34 14.04
C VAL A 422 -12.18 -2.84 15.44
N ILE A 423 -12.64 -2.09 16.45
CA ILE A 423 -12.57 -2.45 17.87
C ILE A 423 -13.94 -2.93 18.35
N LEU A 424 -15.00 -2.26 17.90
CA LEU A 424 -16.38 -2.63 18.16
C LEU A 424 -17.17 -2.64 16.86
N GLU A 425 -17.70 -3.80 16.49
CA GLU A 425 -18.60 -3.93 15.35
C GLU A 425 -19.83 -3.02 15.52
N PRO A 426 -20.31 -2.36 14.45
CA PRO A 426 -21.51 -1.54 14.49
C PRO A 426 -22.74 -2.33 14.93
N LYS A 427 -23.21 -2.09 16.15
CA LYS A 427 -24.39 -2.78 16.73
C LYS A 427 -25.20 -1.94 17.71
N PHE A 428 -24.67 -0.80 18.14
CA PHE A 428 -25.32 0.08 19.12
C PHE A 428 -26.24 1.09 18.42
N GLU A 429 -27.36 1.46 19.04
CA GLU A 429 -28.23 2.52 18.49
C GLU A 429 -27.67 3.90 18.73
N GLU A 430 -26.97 4.06 19.85
CA GLU A 430 -26.26 5.25 20.25
C GLU A 430 -24.98 4.81 20.95
N LEU A 431 -23.86 5.44 20.60
CA LEU A 431 -22.55 5.24 21.23
C LEU A 431 -21.89 6.61 21.40
N GLY A 432 -21.49 6.93 22.63
CA GLY A 432 -20.73 8.15 22.90
C GLY A 432 -19.27 8.05 22.46
N ASP A 433 -18.54 9.15 22.58
CA ASP A 433 -17.10 9.16 22.34
C ASP A 433 -16.35 8.43 23.47
N PHE A 434 -15.20 7.87 23.14
CA PHE A 434 -14.34 7.24 24.12
C PHE A 434 -13.65 8.28 25.00
N LYS A 435 -13.74 8.12 26.32
CA LYS A 435 -12.97 8.90 27.29
C LYS A 435 -12.41 7.99 28.38
N ASN A 436 -11.10 8.09 28.61
CA ASN A 436 -10.36 7.24 29.55
C ASN A 436 -10.53 5.73 29.30
N GLY A 437 -10.73 5.34 28.04
CA GLY A 437 -10.89 3.96 27.57
C GLY A 437 -12.31 3.43 27.60
N PHE A 438 -13.32 4.27 27.84
CA PHE A 438 -14.73 3.86 27.93
C PHE A 438 -15.64 4.77 27.13
N ALA A 439 -16.72 4.19 26.59
CA ALA A 439 -17.82 4.91 25.96
C ALA A 439 -19.15 4.44 26.55
N TYR A 440 -20.12 5.33 26.66
CA TYR A 440 -21.49 4.94 27.01
C TYR A 440 -22.24 4.51 25.75
N TYR A 441 -23.23 3.63 25.90
CA TYR A 441 -24.19 3.33 24.85
C TYR A 441 -25.60 3.30 25.42
N ARG A 442 -26.62 3.54 24.57
CA ARG A 442 -28.03 3.45 24.97
C ARG A 442 -28.76 2.30 24.29
N SER A 443 -29.66 1.70 25.05
CA SER A 443 -30.63 0.70 24.59
C SER A 443 -31.88 0.80 25.46
N GLU A 444 -33.07 0.82 24.85
CA GLU A 444 -34.36 0.86 25.57
C GLU A 444 -34.45 1.98 26.64
N ASN A 445 -33.95 3.18 26.33
CA ASN A 445 -33.86 4.33 27.24
C ASN A 445 -32.97 4.13 28.48
N LYS A 446 -32.20 3.05 28.56
CA LYS A 446 -31.18 2.82 29.57
C LYS A 446 -29.79 2.96 28.96
N SER A 447 -28.85 3.34 29.81
CA SER A 447 -27.45 3.57 29.48
C SER A 447 -26.60 2.45 30.08
N GLY A 448 -25.73 1.87 29.25
CA GLY A 448 -24.64 0.99 29.63
C GLY A 448 -23.32 1.60 29.20
N PHE A 449 -22.21 0.87 29.39
CA PHE A 449 -20.91 1.32 28.91
C PHE A 449 -20.12 0.16 28.30
N VAL A 450 -19.16 0.51 27.45
CA VAL A 450 -18.23 -0.39 26.81
C VAL A 450 -16.80 0.09 27.05
N SER A 451 -15.88 -0.83 27.30
CA SER A 451 -14.44 -0.54 27.38
C SER A 451 -13.77 -0.76 26.02
N LYS A 452 -12.60 -0.14 25.83
CA LYS A 452 -11.76 -0.34 24.63
C LYS A 452 -11.28 -1.79 24.45
N GLU A 453 -11.25 -2.57 25.53
CA GLU A 453 -10.93 -4.00 25.52
C GLU A 453 -12.16 -4.87 25.17
N GLY A 454 -13.32 -4.25 24.92
CA GLY A 454 -14.55 -4.94 24.52
C GLY A 454 -15.43 -5.42 25.68
N TYR A 455 -15.12 -5.05 26.94
CA TYR A 455 -16.04 -5.32 28.05
C TYR A 455 -17.31 -4.49 27.89
N VAL A 456 -18.47 -5.14 27.86
CA VAL A 456 -19.78 -4.48 27.75
C VAL A 456 -20.54 -4.66 29.07
N HIS A 457 -20.84 -3.55 29.73
CA HIS A 457 -21.78 -3.54 30.85
C HIS A 457 -23.20 -3.33 30.33
N LYS A 458 -24.14 -4.16 30.76
CA LYS A 458 -25.55 -4.09 30.32
C LYS A 458 -26.18 -2.72 30.61
N PRO A 459 -27.18 -2.27 29.82
CA PRO A 459 -27.79 -0.97 30.01
C PRO A 459 -28.83 -1.04 31.13
N GLU A 460 -28.52 -0.47 32.30
CA GLU A 460 -29.42 -0.47 33.46
C GLU A 460 -29.55 0.89 34.16
N PHE A 461 -28.76 1.89 33.74
CA PHE A 461 -28.77 3.24 34.34
C PHE A 461 -29.63 4.20 33.51
N ASP A 462 -30.37 5.09 34.15
CA ASP A 462 -31.07 6.17 33.43
C ASP A 462 -30.09 7.18 32.82
N TRP A 463 -28.93 7.33 33.45
CA TRP A 463 -27.83 8.16 32.96
C TRP A 463 -26.50 7.71 33.59
N LEU A 464 -25.39 7.88 32.87
CA LEU A 464 -24.05 7.79 33.43
C LEU A 464 -23.14 8.91 32.91
N SER A 465 -22.19 9.34 33.74
CA SER A 465 -21.15 10.30 33.35
C SER A 465 -20.04 9.61 32.55
N ASP A 466 -19.19 10.41 31.92
CA ASP A 466 -17.89 9.93 31.43
C ASP A 466 -17.08 9.29 32.58
N PHE A 467 -16.26 8.31 32.24
CA PHE A 467 -15.33 7.70 33.19
C PHE A 467 -14.23 8.69 33.57
N SER A 468 -13.86 8.73 34.85
CA SER A 468 -12.70 9.45 35.36
C SER A 468 -11.38 8.76 34.99
N THR A 469 -10.25 9.42 35.24
CA THR A 469 -8.91 8.83 35.13
C THR A 469 -8.71 7.64 36.08
N ASP A 470 -9.43 7.63 37.21
CA ASP A 470 -9.48 6.53 38.16
C ASP A 470 -10.46 5.42 37.74
N LYS A 471 -10.99 5.50 36.51
CA LYS A 471 -11.91 4.54 35.91
C LYS A 471 -13.22 4.35 36.71
N ILE A 472 -13.81 5.47 37.12
CA ILE A 472 -15.10 5.51 37.83
C ILE A 472 -16.06 6.44 37.11
N ALA A 473 -17.33 6.05 37.02
CA ALA A 473 -18.42 6.86 36.49
C ALA A 473 -19.49 7.10 37.56
N ILE A 474 -20.15 8.26 37.46
CA ILE A 474 -21.36 8.56 38.22
C ILE A 474 -22.54 7.94 37.49
N VAL A 475 -23.38 7.21 38.20
CA VAL A 475 -24.58 6.57 37.65
C VAL A 475 -25.84 7.12 38.29
N LYS A 476 -26.93 7.14 37.53
CA LYS A 476 -28.26 7.57 38.00
C LYS A 476 -29.29 6.47 37.74
N ILE A 477 -30.10 6.18 38.77
CA ILE A 477 -31.29 5.32 38.68
C ILE A 477 -32.46 6.06 39.35
N GLY A 478 -33.53 6.29 38.61
CA GLY A 478 -34.62 7.17 39.01
C GLY A 478 -34.09 8.58 39.28
N ASN A 479 -34.26 9.06 40.51
CA ASN A 479 -33.74 10.35 40.96
C ASN A 479 -32.46 10.25 41.80
N SER A 480 -31.92 9.04 41.97
CA SER A 480 -30.81 8.77 42.88
C SER A 480 -29.51 8.51 42.13
N TYR A 481 -28.42 9.01 42.68
CA TYR A 481 -27.06 8.93 42.14
C TYR A 481 -26.19 7.99 42.97
N GLY A 482 -25.23 7.35 42.29
CA GLY A 482 -24.23 6.45 42.85
C GLY A 482 -22.95 6.45 42.01
N LEU A 483 -22.04 5.51 42.29
CA LEU A 483 -20.77 5.35 41.58
C LEU A 483 -20.55 3.90 41.16
N ILE A 484 -20.03 3.72 39.95
CA ILE A 484 -19.62 2.43 39.39
C ILE A 484 -18.15 2.50 38.96
N ASN A 485 -17.41 1.41 39.15
CA ASN A 485 -16.07 1.29 38.59
C ASN A 485 -16.07 0.62 37.21
N ALA A 486 -14.95 0.67 36.50
CA ALA A 486 -14.80 0.07 35.17
C ALA A 486 -15.01 -1.45 35.11
N GLY A 487 -14.93 -2.16 36.23
CA GLY A 487 -15.26 -3.58 36.31
C GLY A 487 -16.76 -3.86 36.42
N GLY A 488 -17.60 -2.82 36.40
CA GLY A 488 -19.04 -2.94 36.57
C GLY A 488 -19.51 -3.10 38.02
N LYS A 489 -18.62 -2.88 39.01
CA LYS A 489 -18.98 -2.95 40.43
C LYS A 489 -19.47 -1.60 40.92
N ILE A 490 -20.68 -1.57 41.49
CA ILE A 490 -21.18 -0.43 42.25
C ILE A 490 -20.30 -0.26 43.49
N ILE A 491 -19.65 0.90 43.59
CA ILE A 491 -18.82 1.25 44.75
C ILE A 491 -19.59 2.17 45.71
N LEU A 492 -20.53 2.97 45.20
CA LEU A 492 -21.46 3.77 45.99
C LEU A 492 -22.90 3.51 45.52
N ASP A 493 -23.74 2.99 46.42
CA ASP A 493 -25.15 2.69 46.12
C ASP A 493 -25.91 3.91 45.59
N THR A 494 -26.86 3.69 44.69
CA THR A 494 -27.71 4.71 44.06
C THR A 494 -28.84 5.18 44.99
N LYS A 495 -28.48 5.92 46.04
CA LYS A 495 -29.43 6.45 47.05
C LYS A 495 -29.25 7.93 47.41
N TYR A 496 -28.38 8.63 46.70
CA TYR A 496 -28.01 10.02 47.00
C TYR A 496 -28.68 10.99 46.03
N ASP A 497 -28.99 12.20 46.49
CA ASP A 497 -29.66 13.20 45.66
C ASP A 497 -28.73 13.71 44.56
N GLN A 498 -27.42 13.79 44.84
CA GLN A 498 -26.38 14.16 43.88
C GLN A 498 -25.04 13.50 44.23
N VAL A 499 -24.25 13.22 43.20
CA VAL A 499 -22.84 12.89 43.31
C VAL A 499 -22.08 13.78 42.34
N ILE A 500 -21.09 14.52 42.82
CA ILE A 500 -20.34 15.50 42.04
C ILE A 500 -18.87 15.12 42.06
N LYS A 501 -18.27 14.95 40.87
CA LYS A 501 -16.84 14.70 40.73
C LYS A 501 -16.04 15.94 41.13
N ALA A 502 -15.02 15.77 41.96
CA ALA A 502 -14.05 16.78 42.32
C ALA A 502 -12.64 16.36 41.81
N ASN A 503 -11.58 16.80 42.49
CA ASN A 503 -10.19 16.53 42.12
C ASN A 503 -9.63 15.26 42.79
N ASN A 504 -8.62 14.63 42.18
CA ASN A 504 -7.86 13.49 42.71
C ASN A 504 -8.74 12.31 43.20
N GLY A 505 -9.72 11.91 42.41
CA GLY A 505 -10.59 10.77 42.73
C GLY A 505 -11.56 11.02 43.88
N ILE A 506 -11.80 12.28 44.25
CA ILE A 506 -12.77 12.65 45.27
C ILE A 506 -14.12 12.97 44.63
N TYR A 507 -15.18 12.58 45.32
CA TYR A 507 -16.57 12.86 45.01
C TYR A 507 -17.24 13.54 46.19
N ILE A 508 -18.07 14.54 45.89
CA ILE A 508 -18.97 15.18 46.85
C ILE A 508 -20.30 14.46 46.75
N VAL A 509 -20.75 13.89 47.86
CA VAL A 509 -21.98 13.10 47.94
C VAL A 509 -23.02 13.91 48.71
N VAL A 510 -24.19 14.13 48.13
CA VAL A 510 -25.25 14.98 48.69
C VAL A 510 -26.49 14.16 49.01
N LEU A 511 -27.04 14.36 50.21
CA LEU A 511 -28.30 13.77 50.66
C LEU A 511 -29.02 14.77 51.59
N ASN A 512 -30.29 15.08 51.29
CA ASN A 512 -31.13 15.98 52.06
C ASN A 512 -30.49 17.36 52.31
N ASN A 513 -29.92 17.97 51.26
CA ASN A 513 -29.15 19.24 51.31
C ASN A 513 -27.89 19.22 52.20
N LEU A 514 -27.45 18.03 52.64
CA LEU A 514 -26.18 17.85 53.33
C LEU A 514 -25.18 17.17 52.40
N TYR A 515 -23.91 17.53 52.50
CA TYR A 515 -22.83 16.89 51.74
C TYR A 515 -21.77 16.23 52.64
N GLY A 516 -21.04 15.30 52.03
CA GLY A 516 -19.83 14.69 52.56
C GLY A 516 -18.88 14.30 51.43
N PHE A 517 -17.67 13.86 51.78
CA PHE A 517 -16.64 13.47 50.82
C PHE A 517 -16.48 11.96 50.75
N TYR A 518 -16.34 11.46 49.52
CA TYR A 518 -16.15 10.05 49.20
C TYR A 518 -14.98 9.90 48.23
N ASN A 519 -14.17 8.86 48.36
CA ASN A 519 -13.01 8.65 47.49
C ASN A 519 -13.23 7.52 46.47
N SER A 520 -12.38 7.48 45.45
CA SER A 520 -12.38 6.47 44.39
C SER A 520 -12.12 5.04 44.89
N TYR A 521 -11.53 4.88 46.07
CA TYR A 521 -11.28 3.58 46.70
C TYR A 521 -12.51 2.97 47.36
N GLY A 522 -13.61 3.71 47.43
CA GLY A 522 -14.87 3.21 47.98
C GLY A 522 -15.13 3.60 49.45
N CYS A 523 -14.45 4.63 49.96
CA CYS A 523 -14.54 5.03 51.37
C CYS A 523 -15.07 6.46 51.53
N PHE A 524 -15.89 6.67 52.55
CA PHE A 524 -16.21 8.02 53.03
C PHE A 524 -14.99 8.62 53.75
N LEU A 525 -14.61 9.82 53.34
CA LEU A 525 -13.60 10.65 54.02
C LEU A 525 -14.24 11.53 55.09
N SER A 526 -15.54 11.85 54.93
CA SER A 526 -16.34 12.56 55.93
C SER A 526 -17.76 12.01 55.95
N ALA A 527 -18.47 12.24 57.06
CA ALA A 527 -19.91 12.05 57.09
C ALA A 527 -20.63 13.03 56.16
N VAL A 528 -21.82 12.64 55.68
CA VAL A 528 -22.75 13.52 54.95
C VAL A 528 -23.53 14.34 55.97
N ALA A 529 -22.92 15.44 56.43
CA ALA A 529 -23.41 16.20 57.59
C ALA A 529 -23.13 17.72 57.52
N TYR A 530 -22.69 18.21 56.36
CA TYR A 530 -22.28 19.60 56.13
C TYR A 530 -23.24 20.29 55.16
N ASP A 531 -23.45 21.59 55.31
CA ASP A 531 -24.47 22.31 54.55
C ASP A 531 -24.06 22.47 53.08
N PHE A 532 -24.82 21.86 52.16
CA PHE A 532 -24.52 21.91 50.74
C PHE A 532 -25.04 23.21 50.10
N ALA A 533 -24.17 23.89 49.36
CA ALA A 533 -24.46 25.09 48.60
C ALA A 533 -24.46 24.77 47.11
N LYS A 534 -25.65 24.58 46.52
CA LYS A 534 -25.84 24.14 45.12
C LYS A 534 -25.22 25.09 44.10
N GLU A 535 -25.14 26.38 44.42
CA GLU A 535 -24.56 27.40 43.57
C GLU A 535 -23.02 27.41 43.56
N LYS A 536 -22.37 26.62 44.43
CA LYS A 536 -20.91 26.54 44.52
C LYS A 536 -20.36 25.39 43.66
N PRO A 537 -19.29 25.63 42.89
CA PRO A 537 -18.61 24.59 42.10
C PRO A 537 -17.86 23.58 43.01
N ALA A 538 -17.47 22.43 42.47
CA ALA A 538 -16.80 21.37 43.22
C ALA A 538 -15.46 21.81 43.85
N ASP A 539 -14.71 22.67 43.17
CA ASP A 539 -13.42 23.23 43.61
C ASP A 539 -13.56 24.23 44.77
N PHE A 540 -14.77 24.71 45.08
CA PHE A 540 -15.04 25.43 46.32
C PHE A 540 -14.90 24.51 47.55
N TYR A 541 -15.27 23.24 47.40
CA TYR A 541 -15.33 22.25 48.47
C TYR A 541 -14.02 21.50 48.67
N THR A 542 -13.25 21.25 47.60
CA THR A 542 -11.97 20.54 47.72
C THR A 542 -11.05 20.74 46.53
N ASN A 543 -9.74 20.77 46.80
CA ASN A 543 -8.68 20.64 45.79
C ASN A 543 -8.17 19.18 45.65
N GLY A 544 -8.86 18.21 46.27
CA GLY A 544 -8.49 16.79 46.28
C GLY A 544 -7.46 16.39 47.35
N GLN A 545 -6.92 17.34 48.10
CA GLN A 545 -5.98 17.09 49.21
C GLN A 545 -6.50 17.63 50.55
N VAL A 546 -7.28 18.71 50.51
CA VAL A 546 -7.89 19.34 51.67
C VAL A 546 -9.37 19.52 51.38
N PHE A 547 -10.19 19.36 52.41
CA PHE A 547 -11.64 19.33 52.33
C PHE A 547 -12.22 20.47 53.14
N LYS A 548 -13.00 21.34 52.49
CA LYS A 548 -13.73 22.39 53.16
C LYS A 548 -15.03 21.83 53.70
N LEU A 549 -15.25 22.03 54.99
CA LEU A 549 -16.47 21.68 55.70
C LEU A 549 -17.26 22.97 55.95
N VAL A 550 -18.53 23.00 55.56
CA VAL A 550 -19.42 24.16 55.75
C VAL A 550 -20.54 23.79 56.72
N LYS A 551 -20.72 24.58 57.76
CA LYS A 551 -21.80 24.37 58.75
C LYS A 551 -22.26 25.70 59.33
N LYS A 552 -23.55 26.03 59.23
CA LYS A 552 -24.17 27.28 59.73
C LYS A 552 -23.39 28.53 59.33
N ASN A 553 -23.03 28.66 58.05
CA ASN A 553 -22.19 29.73 57.48
C ASN A 553 -20.75 29.80 58.01
N GLN A 554 -20.32 28.84 58.82
CA GLN A 554 -18.92 28.71 59.26
C GLN A 554 -18.19 27.71 58.37
N GLN A 555 -16.88 27.92 58.22
CA GLN A 555 -16.01 27.07 57.40
C GLN A 555 -14.90 26.48 58.25
N ALA A 556 -14.58 25.21 57.99
CA ALA A 556 -13.42 24.49 58.54
C ALA A 556 -12.67 23.79 57.41
N LEU A 557 -11.38 23.50 57.61
CA LEU A 557 -10.59 22.68 56.70
C LEU A 557 -10.20 21.37 57.38
N MET A 558 -10.30 20.28 56.62
CA MET A 558 -9.99 18.92 57.04
C MET A 558 -8.97 18.31 56.08
N ASP A 559 -8.00 17.55 56.59
CA ASP A 559 -7.04 16.80 55.78
C ASP A 559 -7.61 15.46 55.26
N VAL A 560 -6.84 14.74 54.44
CA VAL A 560 -7.19 13.41 53.89
C VAL A 560 -7.43 12.32 54.93
N ASN A 561 -6.94 12.51 56.16
CA ASN A 561 -7.11 11.55 57.25
C ASN A 561 -8.31 11.89 58.13
N GLY A 562 -9.10 12.90 57.75
CA GLY A 562 -10.26 13.34 58.53
C GLY A 562 -9.91 14.27 59.69
N ARG A 563 -8.68 14.78 59.80
CA ARG A 563 -8.28 15.68 60.88
C ARG A 563 -8.57 17.12 60.48
N THR A 564 -9.30 17.83 61.33
CA THR A 564 -9.56 19.27 61.15
C THR A 564 -8.27 20.06 61.35
N SER A 565 -7.75 20.64 60.27
CA SER A 565 -6.55 21.50 60.28
C SER A 565 -6.88 22.95 60.65
N ILE A 566 -8.12 23.40 60.37
CA ILE A 566 -8.65 24.71 60.74
C ILE A 566 -10.07 24.53 61.21
N ASP A 567 -10.35 24.92 62.45
CA ASP A 567 -11.66 24.74 63.07
C ASP A 567 -12.69 25.77 62.58
N PHE A 568 -13.97 25.50 62.84
CA PHE A 568 -15.08 26.37 62.46
C PHE A 568 -14.98 27.74 63.13
N GLY A 569 -15.32 28.79 62.36
CA GLY A 569 -15.41 30.15 62.88
C GLY A 569 -14.08 30.89 63.04
N VAL A 570 -12.96 30.29 62.62
CA VAL A 570 -11.65 30.98 62.61
C VAL A 570 -11.58 32.08 61.54
N TYR A 571 -12.21 31.86 60.39
CA TYR A 571 -12.24 32.80 59.24
C TYR A 571 -13.66 32.93 58.68
N ASP A 572 -13.98 34.10 58.11
CA ASP A 572 -15.24 34.34 57.39
C ASP A 572 -15.29 33.55 56.07
N GLU A 573 -14.14 33.47 55.39
CA GLU A 573 -13.95 32.71 54.15
C GLU A 573 -12.53 32.15 54.12
N ILE A 574 -12.39 30.91 53.67
CA ILE A 574 -11.09 30.28 53.45
C ILE A 574 -11.02 29.55 52.10
N ASN A 575 -9.90 29.73 51.39
CA ASN A 575 -9.61 29.04 50.14
C ASN A 575 -8.57 27.93 50.32
N PHE A 576 -8.23 27.25 49.23
CA PHE A 576 -7.16 26.24 49.22
C PHE A 576 -5.81 26.88 48.86
N ALA A 577 -4.72 26.35 49.44
CA ALA A 577 -3.38 26.78 49.06
C ALA A 577 -3.05 26.31 47.64
N SER A 578 -2.64 27.24 46.78
CA SER A 578 -2.10 26.95 45.44
C SER A 578 -0.57 27.05 45.41
N ASN A 579 0.00 28.10 46.03
CA ASN A 579 1.44 28.38 46.05
C ASN A 579 1.98 28.65 47.47
N GLY A 580 1.54 27.85 48.44
CA GLY A 580 2.01 27.93 49.83
C GLY A 580 1.36 29.00 50.70
N LEU A 581 0.64 29.96 50.10
CA LEU A 581 -0.25 30.89 50.80
C LEU A 581 -1.72 30.53 50.57
N ILE A 582 -2.52 30.74 51.61
CA ILE A 582 -3.96 30.53 51.64
C ILE A 582 -4.63 31.89 51.71
N ARG A 583 -5.50 32.18 50.74
CA ARG A 583 -6.36 33.37 50.78
C ARG A 583 -7.43 33.18 51.85
N VAL A 584 -7.51 34.12 52.78
CA VAL A 584 -8.48 34.12 53.87
C VAL A 584 -9.20 35.45 53.96
N LYS A 585 -10.44 35.44 54.43
CA LYS A 585 -11.22 36.64 54.74
C LYS A 585 -11.54 36.67 56.22
N ASN A 586 -11.31 37.83 56.82
CA ASN A 586 -11.64 38.09 58.22
C ASN A 586 -12.10 39.55 58.36
N LYS A 587 -13.20 39.79 59.07
CA LYS A 587 -13.84 41.10 59.22
C LYS A 587 -14.05 41.79 57.86
N ASN A 588 -14.56 41.04 56.89
CA ASN A 588 -14.82 41.49 55.52
C ASN A 588 -13.60 41.94 54.68
N LYS A 589 -12.36 41.69 55.13
CA LYS A 589 -11.15 42.00 54.35
C LYS A 589 -10.33 40.75 54.06
N TYR A 590 -9.74 40.71 52.88
CA TYR A 590 -8.86 39.62 52.45
C TYR A 590 -7.42 39.84 52.93
N GLY A 591 -6.81 38.75 53.36
CA GLY A 591 -5.39 38.60 53.69
C GLY A 591 -4.89 37.21 53.26
N PHE A 592 -3.64 36.90 53.56
CA PHE A 592 -3.04 35.61 53.21
C PHE A 592 -2.23 35.04 54.37
N VAL A 593 -2.44 33.75 54.64
CA VAL A 593 -1.69 32.99 55.65
C VAL A 593 -0.82 31.91 55.01
N ASP A 594 0.25 31.51 55.68
CA ASP A 594 1.04 30.35 55.25
C ASP A 594 0.34 29.02 55.64
N ARG A 595 0.93 27.88 55.28
CA ARG A 595 0.41 26.55 55.64
C ARG A 595 0.39 26.26 57.15
N LYS A 596 1.17 27.01 57.94
CA LYS A 596 1.15 26.96 59.40
C LYS A 596 0.16 27.97 59.99
N LEU A 597 -0.65 28.62 59.14
CA LEU A 597 -1.65 29.64 59.47
C LEU A 597 -1.07 30.94 60.02
N ASN A 598 0.24 31.18 59.84
CA ASN A 598 0.82 32.47 60.17
C ASN A 598 0.36 33.51 59.15
N LEU A 599 -0.08 34.68 59.63
CA LEU A 599 -0.45 35.80 58.76
C LEU A 599 0.77 36.36 58.04
N VAL A 600 0.85 36.16 56.73
CA VAL A 600 1.94 36.66 55.89
C VAL A 600 1.58 38.01 55.29
N ILE A 601 0.33 38.16 54.84
CA ILE A 601 -0.17 39.39 54.21
C ILE A 601 -1.42 39.86 54.97
N PRO A 602 -1.41 41.08 55.58
CA PRO A 602 -2.49 41.55 56.43
C PRO A 602 -3.86 41.67 55.75
N TYR A 603 -4.92 41.59 56.56
CA TYR A 603 -6.32 41.77 56.13
C TYR A 603 -6.63 43.22 55.75
N LYS A 604 -6.31 43.61 54.52
CA LYS A 604 -6.53 45.00 54.05
C LYS A 604 -7.27 45.10 52.72
N TYR A 605 -7.35 44.03 51.94
CA TYR A 605 -7.88 44.09 50.58
C TYR A 605 -9.40 43.87 50.54
N SER A 606 -10.10 44.62 49.68
CA SER A 606 -11.55 44.46 49.44
C SER A 606 -11.85 43.28 48.52
N LYS A 607 -10.94 42.96 47.60
CA LYS A 607 -10.96 41.76 46.75
C LYS A 607 -9.55 41.17 46.67
N ALA A 608 -9.46 39.86 46.47
CA ALA A 608 -8.19 39.16 46.26
C ALA A 608 -8.41 37.91 45.41
N SER A 609 -7.52 37.60 44.49
CA SER A 609 -7.41 36.29 43.84
C SER A 609 -6.54 35.36 44.68
N ASP A 610 -6.61 34.06 44.40
CA ASP A 610 -5.60 33.13 44.90
C ASP A 610 -4.26 33.37 44.20
N PHE A 611 -3.16 32.96 44.85
CA PHE A 611 -1.84 33.06 44.25
C PHE A 611 -1.68 32.04 43.13
N LYS A 612 -1.52 32.49 41.88
CA LYS A 612 -1.19 31.62 40.74
C LYS A 612 0.14 32.11 40.16
N ASP A 613 1.10 31.20 39.97
CA ASP A 613 2.42 31.51 39.41
C ASP A 613 3.14 32.65 40.18
N SER A 614 3.13 32.54 41.51
CA SER A 614 3.75 33.48 42.47
C SER A 614 3.12 34.88 42.60
N CYS A 615 2.05 35.20 41.86
CA CYS A 615 1.35 36.48 41.94
C CYS A 615 -0.11 36.32 42.36
N ALA A 616 -0.65 37.34 43.04
CA ALA A 616 -2.08 37.48 43.29
C ALA A 616 -2.55 38.87 42.88
N LEU A 617 -3.74 38.95 42.30
CA LEU A 617 -4.43 40.20 42.01
C LEU A 617 -5.27 40.59 43.22
N VAL A 618 -5.03 41.77 43.78
CA VAL A 618 -5.75 42.28 44.93
C VAL A 618 -6.26 43.69 44.69
N GLN A 619 -7.34 44.06 45.35
CA GLN A 619 -7.93 45.39 45.27
C GLN A 619 -7.87 46.07 46.65
N LEU A 620 -7.37 47.30 46.68
CA LEU A 620 -7.37 48.15 47.87
C LEU A 620 -8.02 49.49 47.49
N LYS A 621 -9.20 49.76 48.07
CA LYS A 621 -10.08 50.87 47.63
C LYS A 621 -10.40 50.70 46.13
N ASP A 622 -10.11 51.71 45.30
CA ASP A 622 -10.41 51.72 43.87
C ASP A 622 -9.21 51.37 42.98
N LYS A 623 -8.12 50.85 43.57
CA LYS A 623 -6.89 50.50 42.84
C LYS A 623 -6.63 48.99 42.89
N PHE A 624 -6.20 48.44 41.75
CA PHE A 624 -5.79 47.05 41.58
C PHE A 624 -4.27 46.91 41.73
N PHE A 625 -3.83 45.81 42.33
CA PHE A 625 -2.42 45.52 42.58
C PHE A 625 -2.11 44.07 42.25
N LEU A 626 -1.02 43.85 41.52
CA LEU A 626 -0.35 42.56 41.47
C LEU A 626 0.67 42.52 42.61
N ILE A 627 0.57 41.51 43.48
CA ILE A 627 1.46 41.33 44.62
C ILE A 627 2.17 39.98 44.54
N ASN A 628 3.40 39.92 45.06
CA ASN A 628 4.14 38.67 45.21
C ASN A 628 3.81 37.96 46.53
N LEU A 629 4.41 36.77 46.75
CA LEU A 629 4.23 35.97 47.96
C LEU A 629 4.64 36.66 49.28
N LYS A 630 5.40 37.77 49.23
CA LYS A 630 5.73 38.59 50.41
C LYS A 630 4.74 39.75 50.61
N GLY A 631 3.71 39.86 49.76
CA GLY A 631 2.78 40.98 49.72
C GLY A 631 3.38 42.28 49.17
N LYS A 632 4.57 42.22 48.55
CA LYS A 632 5.18 43.36 47.89
C LYS A 632 4.47 43.60 46.57
N GLU A 633 4.13 44.86 46.31
CA GLU A 633 3.61 45.33 45.03
C GLU A 633 4.62 45.07 43.92
N ILE A 634 4.13 44.41 42.87
CA ILE A 634 4.82 44.16 41.61
C ILE A 634 4.38 45.21 40.59
N TYR A 635 3.07 45.43 40.49
CA TYR A 635 2.45 46.37 39.56
C TYR A 635 1.12 46.86 40.16
N SER A 636 0.67 48.05 39.77
CA SER A 636 -0.64 48.55 40.16
C SER A 636 -1.27 49.44 39.09
N SER A 637 -2.60 49.41 39.01
CA SER A 637 -3.39 50.21 38.08
C SER A 637 -4.71 50.64 38.70
N ILE A 638 -5.25 51.77 38.25
CA ILE A 638 -6.63 52.18 38.53
C ILE A 638 -7.63 51.45 37.62
N ALA A 639 -7.18 51.02 36.44
CA ALA A 639 -7.96 50.18 35.55
C ALA A 639 -7.93 48.72 36.00
N GLU A 640 -8.92 47.98 35.53
CA GLU A 640 -9.02 46.55 35.81
C GLU A 640 -7.85 45.78 35.20
N ILE A 641 -7.35 44.80 35.95
CA ILE A 641 -6.28 43.90 35.54
C ILE A 641 -6.89 42.51 35.39
N GLN A 642 -6.74 41.90 34.22
CA GLN A 642 -7.20 40.56 33.92
C GLN A 642 -6.01 39.63 33.67
N LYS A 643 -5.98 38.46 34.30
CA LYS A 643 -4.99 37.43 33.97
C LYS A 643 -5.38 36.75 32.66
N ILE A 644 -4.50 36.75 31.65
CA ILE A 644 -4.75 36.13 30.34
C ILE A 644 -4.00 34.80 30.19
N SER A 645 -2.79 34.72 30.72
CA SER A 645 -1.99 33.49 30.78
C SER A 645 -1.31 33.36 32.15
N PRO A 646 -0.66 32.23 32.47
CA PRO A 646 0.15 32.08 33.69
C PRO A 646 1.08 33.28 33.98
N HIS A 647 1.72 33.83 32.94
CA HIS A 647 2.76 34.86 33.08
C HIS A 647 2.35 36.26 32.61
N TYR A 648 1.20 36.44 31.97
CA TYR A 648 0.78 37.73 31.41
C TYR A 648 -0.60 38.19 31.91
N TYR A 649 -0.70 39.50 32.12
CA TYR A 649 -1.87 40.21 32.61
C TYR A 649 -2.20 41.37 31.67
N LEU A 650 -3.47 41.47 31.27
CA LEU A 650 -4.00 42.56 30.47
C LEU A 650 -4.54 43.65 31.39
N VAL A 651 -4.20 44.91 31.10
CA VAL A 651 -4.69 46.08 31.81
C VAL A 651 -5.59 46.88 30.87
N HIS A 652 -6.85 47.05 31.28
CA HIS A 652 -7.92 47.66 30.49
C HIS A 652 -7.92 49.20 30.59
N ASN A 653 -6.86 49.84 30.07
CA ASN A 653 -6.76 51.30 29.96
C ASN A 653 -7.44 51.82 28.67
N GLU A 654 -7.25 53.11 28.33
CA GLU A 654 -7.65 53.67 27.03
C GLU A 654 -7.03 52.91 25.84
N SER A 655 -5.83 52.36 26.02
CA SER A 655 -5.26 51.32 25.17
C SER A 655 -4.87 50.10 26.01
N GLU A 656 -5.12 48.91 25.48
CA GLU A 656 -4.80 47.66 26.17
C GLU A 656 -3.28 47.53 26.38
N LEU A 657 -2.87 47.25 27.63
CA LEU A 657 -1.47 47.03 28.00
C LEU A 657 -1.28 45.59 28.46
N LEU A 658 -0.21 44.95 28.00
CA LEU A 658 0.19 43.63 28.48
C LEU A 658 1.38 43.75 29.42
N VAL A 659 1.20 43.28 30.65
CA VAL A 659 2.20 43.31 31.71
C VAL A 659 2.55 41.89 32.12
N ASN A 660 3.84 41.59 32.28
CA ASN A 660 4.26 40.27 32.75
C ASN A 660 4.14 40.12 34.27
N PHE A 661 4.33 38.91 34.79
CA PHE A 661 4.31 38.59 36.22
C PHE A 661 5.40 39.31 37.06
N LYS A 662 6.39 39.96 36.42
CA LYS A 662 7.38 40.81 37.08
C LYS A 662 6.96 42.28 37.13
N GLY A 663 5.81 42.63 36.54
CA GLY A 663 5.29 44.00 36.48
C GLY A 663 5.88 44.84 35.34
N GLU A 664 6.59 44.21 34.41
CA GLU A 664 7.20 44.90 33.27
C GLU A 664 6.18 45.00 32.14
N LEU A 665 6.06 46.19 31.53
CA LEU A 665 5.27 46.39 30.32
C LEU A 665 5.92 45.63 29.16
N VAL A 666 5.18 44.68 28.58
CA VAL A 666 5.63 43.85 27.46
C VAL A 666 5.18 44.47 26.14
N PHE A 667 3.89 44.82 26.04
CA PHE A 667 3.30 45.45 24.86
C PHE A 667 2.29 46.53 25.26
N SER A 668 2.17 47.54 24.41
CA SER A 668 1.11 48.56 24.41
C SER A 668 0.41 48.55 23.04
N ASP A 669 -0.73 49.25 22.95
CA ASP A 669 -1.46 49.44 21.69
C ASP A 669 -1.86 48.12 21.04
N ILE A 670 -2.36 47.19 21.85
CA ILE A 670 -2.81 45.87 21.42
C ILE A 670 -4.18 46.02 20.77
N SER A 671 -4.33 45.45 19.56
CA SER A 671 -5.62 45.38 18.86
C SER A 671 -6.33 44.06 19.09
N ASN A 672 -5.57 42.97 19.22
CA ASN A 672 -6.12 41.63 19.42
C ASN A 672 -5.11 40.70 20.13
N ILE A 673 -5.62 39.82 20.99
CA ILE A 673 -4.86 38.72 21.62
C ILE A 673 -5.59 37.41 21.32
N GLN A 674 -4.94 36.53 20.57
CA GLN A 674 -5.43 35.20 20.24
C GLN A 674 -4.62 34.15 21.01
N PRO A 675 -5.20 33.45 22.00
CA PRO A 675 -4.54 32.31 22.62
C PRO A 675 -4.50 31.15 21.61
N ILE A 676 -3.29 30.76 21.19
CA ILE A 676 -3.07 29.63 20.28
C ILE A 676 -3.17 28.32 21.06
N ASN A 677 -2.61 28.29 22.26
CA ASN A 677 -2.77 27.21 23.23
C ASN A 677 -2.50 27.76 24.65
N SER A 678 -2.42 26.89 25.65
CA SER A 678 -2.22 27.28 27.05
C SER A 678 -0.88 27.97 27.37
N LYS A 679 0.06 28.01 26.42
CA LYS A 679 1.41 28.58 26.59
C LYS A 679 1.78 29.62 25.54
N ILE A 680 0.96 29.81 24.50
CA ILE A 680 1.32 30.65 23.36
C ILE A 680 0.19 31.64 23.10
N LEU A 681 0.55 32.92 23.12
CA LEU A 681 -0.33 34.02 22.74
C LEU A 681 0.18 34.63 21.43
N LEU A 682 -0.72 34.78 20.46
CA LEU A 682 -0.51 35.59 19.27
C LEU A 682 -1.09 36.97 19.53
N ILE A 683 -0.27 38.00 19.41
CA ILE A 683 -0.62 39.39 19.68
C ILE A 683 -0.55 40.16 18.38
N THR A 684 -1.62 40.90 18.08
CA THR A 684 -1.65 41.89 17.01
C THR A 684 -1.64 43.27 17.64
N LEU A 685 -0.73 44.12 17.16
CA LEU A 685 -0.64 45.52 17.58
C LEU A 685 -1.45 46.42 16.64
N ASN A 686 -1.81 47.62 17.08
CA ASN A 686 -2.57 48.61 16.30
C ASN A 686 -1.88 49.03 14.99
N ASN A 687 -0.55 48.89 14.92
CA ASN A 687 0.22 49.13 13.69
C ASN A 687 0.20 47.93 12.71
N GLY A 688 -0.55 46.87 13.03
CA GLY A 688 -0.67 45.64 12.23
C GLY A 688 0.47 44.63 12.41
N SER A 689 1.46 44.91 13.26
CA SER A 689 2.54 43.95 13.53
C SER A 689 2.08 42.80 14.43
N ILE A 690 2.61 41.61 14.17
CA ILE A 690 2.27 40.37 14.87
C ILE A 690 3.44 39.96 15.77
N LYS A 691 3.13 39.47 16.96
CA LYS A 691 4.10 38.93 17.93
C LYS A 691 3.59 37.61 18.49
N LEU A 692 4.49 36.66 18.67
CA LEU A 692 4.22 35.45 19.43
C LEU A 692 4.91 35.56 20.79
N LEU A 693 4.12 35.40 21.85
CA LEU A 693 4.62 35.24 23.20
C LEU A 693 4.51 33.79 23.61
N HIS A 694 5.61 33.26 24.11
CA HIS A 694 5.67 31.96 24.76
C HIS A 694 5.75 32.19 26.26
N ASP A 695 4.93 31.47 27.03
CA ASP A 695 4.97 31.43 28.48
C ASP A 695 6.19 30.68 29.03
#